data_AF-A0A365U1S5-F1
#
_entry.id   AF-A0A365U1S5-F1
#
_cell.length_a   1.000
_cell.length_b   1.000
_cell.length_c   1.000
_cell.angle_alpha   90.00
_cell.angle_beta   90.00
_cell.angle_gamma   90.00
#
_symmetry.space_group_name_H-M   'P 1'
#
loop_
_entity.id
_entity.type
_entity.pdbx_description
1 polymer ?
#
loop_
_entity_poly.entity_id
_entity_poly.type
_entity_poly.pdbx_seq_one_letter_code
_entity_poly.pdbx_strand_id
1 'polypeptide(L)'
;MRDINPCRRRAVGAGRGQDSGKNQGIVGFPLSGYVEKKFWGEVAMRLYFILCAVLFHVMAMPAAAERYALVIGNGAYDELEDLRNTHADAKAYRDAFKSMGFETMFFTDLDLNAALGALDGLIGRVRPGDEVAFVYSGHGWSDGQINYLIPTDAPKQASDRMLKRSSIALRDGRSGVLDELERAGVRLTVAVIDACRDNPFDPAEGTRSASMARGLAPISAPQGTFVIFSAGARQQALDRLPDDPPDERLSVFTRVFLPRLTSGVSLEDAISEAQVETAKLALRFNGHQQHPAYYDQTLGETCLLENCDKPTQTALVVPDTPEPVAPTFVVDARGGGDYRSIRRAVDAAGSGTRIEVRPGRYTEGADVDKPLTIVGVGDRASIVWEVANDNVIRWTAPGGRIENLTIRQAGGDSFGVDFDGGSAEFVGNDASSQGLAIVAIRNGADPLLRDNTLHDSAEGGVFVYDNAHGTIADNVIEHNTFAGIEVRGGSDPTIRDNTIRDGKGGGIFLQDNSGGLIENNVIERNTYAGIEVKNRSEPTIRGNTVRAGKAGGIFLQENARGLIEDNVIEQNAFAGIEVKTGSAPTIRNNKIRNGKTSGIFLQENARGLIEANVIERNGFSGIEIKTGSAPTIRNNKLLDGAQSGIFVQENGKGLIEGNVIERSGFAGISVDTGGAPTIRDNRINDGKESGIFLQGKAGGLIENNVIARNGLAGIEIKTGAAPTIRNNRILDGKQGGIYLQDNGLGVIEDNIIEGSTYAGVEIRTGSDPTVRGNTIRNGKAGGVFVHDNGRGLIERNVIDGNAYTGVEVTKGGDPTIRDNTITGSGYQAVWVYEGGKATVVNNDLRGNTYGGFRIEATAGRVSRSGNRE
;
A
#
# COMPACT_ATOMS: atom_id res chain seq x y z
N MET A 1 -0.60 -31.91 28.98
CA MET A 1 -1.30 -32.64 30.06
C MET A 1 -0.23 -33.37 30.85
N ARG A 2 -0.01 -33.19 32.15
CA ARG A 2 -0.66 -32.42 33.22
C ARG A 2 0.45 -32.02 34.20
N ASP A 3 0.24 -30.87 34.84
CA ASP A 3 0.89 -30.41 36.06
C ASP A 3 0.96 -31.49 37.14
N ILE A 4 1.81 -31.29 38.15
CA ILE A 4 1.37 -30.98 39.52
C ILE A 4 2.60 -30.78 40.42
N ASN A 5 2.66 -29.57 40.97
CA ASN A 5 3.43 -29.14 42.13
C ASN A 5 3.07 -30.01 43.35
N PRO A 6 3.95 -30.24 44.34
CA PRO A 6 3.55 -29.71 45.64
C PRO A 6 4.70 -29.23 46.54
N CYS A 7 4.40 -28.15 47.27
CA CYS A 7 5.07 -27.70 48.48
C CYS A 7 4.38 -28.26 49.74
N ARG A 8 5.18 -28.67 50.74
CA ARG A 8 5.01 -28.56 52.21
C ARG A 8 6.06 -29.51 52.85
N ARG A 9 6.81 -29.23 53.93
CA ARG A 9 6.61 -28.45 55.16
C ARG A 9 7.96 -28.27 55.89
N ARG A 10 8.12 -27.12 56.57
CA ARG A 10 8.78 -26.81 57.87
C ARG A 10 9.85 -27.76 58.44
N ALA A 11 10.99 -27.20 58.89
CA ALA A 11 11.33 -27.01 60.32
C ALA A 11 12.76 -26.47 60.58
N VAL A 12 12.84 -25.43 61.43
CA VAL A 12 13.80 -25.22 62.56
C VAL A 12 15.29 -24.89 62.29
N GLY A 13 15.69 -23.67 62.68
CA GLY A 13 16.62 -23.47 63.81
C GLY A 13 18.06 -23.01 63.55
N ALA A 14 18.44 -21.92 64.23
CA ALA A 14 19.78 -21.36 64.46
C ALA A 14 20.45 -20.64 63.27
N GLY A 15 20.99 -19.42 63.36
CA GLY A 15 21.29 -18.53 64.48
C GLY A 15 22.63 -17.84 64.18
N ARG A 16 22.66 -16.50 64.17
CA ARG A 16 23.82 -15.64 64.52
C ARG A 16 23.35 -14.17 64.60
N GLY A 17 23.57 -13.55 65.77
CA GLY A 17 23.54 -12.10 66.01
C GLY A 17 24.70 -11.41 65.27
N GLN A 18 24.81 -10.10 65.16
CA GLN A 18 24.77 -8.97 66.10
C GLN A 18 24.51 -7.70 65.23
N ASP A 19 24.14 -6.50 65.66
CA ASP A 19 24.35 -5.81 66.94
C ASP A 19 23.43 -4.55 67.02
N SER A 20 23.15 -4.13 68.26
CA SER A 20 22.85 -2.76 68.80
C SER A 20 22.16 -1.67 67.94
N GLY A 21 21.16 -0.89 68.37
CA GLY A 21 20.65 -0.60 69.72
C GLY A 21 20.48 0.92 69.94
N LYS A 22 19.32 1.32 70.51
CA LYS A 22 18.99 2.59 71.22
C LYS A 22 18.64 3.81 70.32
N ASN A 23 17.69 4.71 70.65
CA ASN A 23 17.01 5.03 71.92
C ASN A 23 15.75 5.91 71.70
N GLN A 24 14.72 5.72 72.56
CA GLN A 24 13.78 6.69 73.21
C GLN A 24 12.93 7.67 72.35
N GLY A 25 11.62 7.89 72.54
CA GLY A 25 10.67 7.59 73.62
C GLY A 25 10.03 8.90 74.14
N ILE A 26 8.68 9.01 74.18
CA ILE A 26 7.82 9.61 75.24
C ILE A 26 6.35 9.70 74.76
N VAL A 27 5.45 9.60 75.74
CA VAL A 27 4.06 9.12 75.77
C VAL A 27 3.10 10.24 76.19
N GLY A 28 1.84 10.24 75.71
CA GLY A 28 0.67 10.49 76.58
C GLY A 28 -0.33 11.62 76.28
N PHE A 29 -1.51 11.22 75.75
CA PHE A 29 -2.91 11.69 75.99
C PHE A 29 -3.45 13.03 75.43
N PRO A 30 -4.80 13.20 75.24
CA PRO A 30 -5.90 12.22 75.04
C PRO A 30 -6.83 12.51 73.81
N LEU A 31 -7.71 11.54 73.53
CA LEU A 31 -8.77 11.51 72.50
C LEU A 31 -10.05 12.25 72.93
N SER A 32 -10.61 13.08 72.04
CA SER A 32 -12.06 13.21 71.76
C SER A 32 -12.30 14.26 70.65
N GLY A 33 -12.89 13.87 69.50
CA GLY A 33 -13.40 14.85 68.51
C GLY A 33 -13.24 14.56 67.01
N TYR A 34 -12.69 13.42 66.57
CA TYR A 34 -12.26 13.25 65.17
C TYR A 34 -13.10 12.32 64.26
N VAL A 35 -14.24 11.79 64.71
CA VAL A 35 -14.97 10.77 63.93
C VAL A 35 -16.13 11.32 63.07
N GLU A 36 -16.70 12.48 63.37
CA GLU A 36 -17.86 12.98 62.58
C GLU A 36 -17.50 13.85 61.36
N LYS A 37 -16.30 14.42 61.27
CA LYS A 37 -15.93 15.30 60.14
C LYS A 37 -15.49 14.58 58.86
N LYS A 38 -15.16 13.29 58.93
CA LYS A 38 -14.64 12.54 57.77
C LYS A 38 -15.72 11.92 56.88
N PHE A 39 -16.93 11.72 57.40
CA PHE A 39 -18.03 11.08 56.65
C PHE A 39 -18.75 12.06 55.70
N TRP A 40 -18.89 13.33 56.09
CA TRP A 40 -19.55 14.36 55.27
C TRP A 40 -18.68 14.90 54.13
N GLY A 41 -17.35 14.84 54.26
CA GLY A 41 -16.42 15.30 53.23
C GLY A 41 -16.39 14.43 51.97
N GLU A 42 -16.46 13.10 52.11
CA GLU A 42 -16.42 12.19 50.96
C GLU A 42 -17.75 12.15 50.19
N VAL A 43 -18.89 12.32 50.87
CA VAL A 43 -20.21 12.37 50.22
C VAL A 43 -20.40 13.68 49.47
N ALA A 44 -20.00 14.82 50.05
CA ALA A 44 -20.07 16.13 49.39
C ALA A 44 -19.15 16.21 48.16
N MET A 45 -17.97 15.59 48.22
CA MET A 45 -17.01 15.56 47.11
C MET A 45 -17.49 14.67 45.96
N ARG A 46 -18.11 13.51 46.27
CA ARG A 46 -18.73 12.65 45.25
C ARG A 46 -19.94 13.32 44.59
N LEU A 47 -20.77 14.03 45.36
CA LEU A 47 -21.89 14.81 44.81
C LEU A 47 -21.40 15.97 43.94
N TYR A 48 -20.31 16.66 44.31
CA TYR A 48 -19.71 17.71 43.49
C TYR A 48 -19.16 17.16 42.17
N PHE A 49 -18.47 16.01 42.17
CA PHE A 49 -17.99 15.39 40.93
C PHE A 49 -19.13 14.86 40.04
N ILE A 50 -20.20 14.32 40.61
CA ILE A 50 -21.38 13.90 39.86
C ILE A 50 -22.11 15.11 39.27
N LEU A 51 -22.27 16.19 40.05
CA LEU A 51 -22.91 17.43 39.57
C LEU A 51 -22.07 18.10 38.47
N CYS A 52 -20.74 18.15 38.60
CA CYS A 52 -19.86 18.64 37.54
C CYS A 52 -19.88 17.74 36.29
N ALA A 53 -19.94 16.41 36.45
CA ALA A 53 -20.04 15.49 35.31
C ALA A 53 -21.40 15.61 34.58
N VAL A 54 -22.48 15.83 35.32
CA VAL A 54 -23.82 16.10 34.77
C VAL A 54 -23.88 17.49 34.11
N LEU A 55 -23.28 18.52 34.72
CA LEU A 55 -23.18 19.85 34.11
C LEU A 55 -22.29 19.87 32.85
N PHE A 56 -21.25 19.04 32.79
CA PHE A 56 -20.42 18.86 31.59
C PHE A 56 -21.18 18.10 30.47
N HIS A 57 -22.08 17.18 30.83
CA HIS A 57 -22.94 16.48 29.87
C HIS A 57 -24.13 17.33 29.38
N VAL A 58 -24.55 18.35 30.13
CA VAL A 58 -25.71 19.19 29.80
C VAL A 58 -25.33 20.46 29.01
N MET A 59 -24.04 20.81 28.89
CA MET A 59 -23.57 22.00 28.14
C MET A 59 -22.79 21.73 26.85
N ALA A 60 -22.69 20.48 26.39
CA ALA A 60 -22.15 20.17 25.07
C ALA A 60 -23.19 19.39 24.26
N MET A 61 -24.30 20.05 23.91
CA MET A 61 -25.00 19.63 22.71
C MET A 61 -24.07 19.98 21.54
N PRO A 62 -23.67 19.02 20.69
CA PRO A 62 -22.89 19.35 19.51
C PRO A 62 -23.74 20.35 18.71
N ALA A 63 -23.16 21.50 18.37
CA ALA A 63 -23.74 22.35 17.35
C ALA A 63 -23.91 21.46 16.11
N ALA A 64 -25.10 21.45 15.52
CA ALA A 64 -25.33 20.70 14.29
C ALA A 64 -24.27 21.12 13.26
N ALA A 65 -23.57 20.15 12.66
CA ALA A 65 -22.61 20.42 11.60
C ALA A 65 -23.33 21.11 10.44
N GLU A 66 -22.84 22.28 10.03
CA GLU A 66 -23.42 23.03 8.91
C GLU A 66 -22.85 22.48 7.60
N ARG A 67 -23.60 22.71 6.51
CA ARG A 67 -23.27 22.21 5.17
C ARG A 67 -23.10 23.37 4.20
N TYR A 68 -21.92 23.54 3.61
CA TYR A 68 -21.63 24.63 2.68
C TYR A 68 -21.20 24.12 1.31
N ALA A 69 -21.68 24.74 0.24
CA ALA A 69 -21.30 24.39 -1.11
C ALA A 69 -20.78 25.62 -1.86
N LEU A 70 -19.49 25.64 -2.21
CA LEU A 70 -18.92 26.65 -3.11
C LEU A 70 -18.91 26.09 -4.53
N VAL A 71 -19.67 26.72 -5.42
CA VAL A 71 -19.86 26.28 -6.80
C VAL A 71 -19.45 27.40 -7.75
N ILE A 72 -18.41 27.15 -8.54
CA ILE A 72 -17.82 28.11 -9.48
C ILE A 72 -17.95 27.55 -10.90
N GLY A 73 -18.57 28.32 -11.79
CA GLY A 73 -18.67 28.00 -13.22
C GLY A 73 -18.01 29.08 -14.07
N ASN A 74 -16.81 28.82 -14.57
CA ASN A 74 -16.10 29.74 -15.48
C ASN A 74 -16.28 29.27 -16.92
N GLY A 75 -16.91 30.09 -17.75
CA GLY A 75 -17.20 29.79 -19.15
C GLY A 75 -16.82 30.90 -20.11
N ALA A 76 -16.76 32.16 -19.64
CA ALA A 76 -16.36 33.32 -20.43
C ALA A 76 -14.95 33.76 -20.02
N TYR A 77 -13.95 33.47 -20.86
CA TYR A 77 -12.54 33.76 -20.58
C TYR A 77 -12.05 34.96 -21.42
N ASP A 78 -11.23 35.82 -20.81
CA ASP A 78 -10.75 37.05 -21.49
C ASP A 78 -9.81 36.72 -22.67
N GLU A 79 -8.95 35.71 -22.52
CA GLU A 79 -7.95 35.33 -23.51
C GLU A 79 -7.99 33.84 -23.94
N LEU A 80 -8.74 32.99 -23.22
CA LEU A 80 -8.87 31.55 -23.51
C LEU A 80 -10.14 31.24 -24.31
N GLU A 81 -10.27 29.99 -24.78
CA GLU A 81 -11.50 29.56 -25.46
C GLU A 81 -12.66 29.44 -24.46
N ASP A 82 -13.81 30.02 -24.81
CA ASP A 82 -15.02 29.94 -24.00
C ASP A 82 -15.61 28.52 -23.98
N LEU A 83 -16.12 28.11 -22.82
CA LEU A 83 -16.75 26.80 -22.62
C LEU A 83 -18.28 26.94 -22.60
N ARG A 84 -18.97 26.12 -23.41
CA ARG A 84 -20.38 26.36 -23.76
C ARG A 84 -21.39 25.84 -22.72
N ASN A 85 -20.98 24.96 -21.81
CA ASN A 85 -21.87 24.30 -20.84
C ASN A 85 -21.52 24.55 -19.36
N THR A 86 -20.36 25.13 -19.06
CA THR A 86 -19.85 25.27 -17.67
C THR A 86 -20.79 26.04 -16.74
N HIS A 87 -21.46 27.08 -17.24
CA HIS A 87 -22.47 27.79 -16.46
C HIS A 87 -23.67 26.91 -16.13
N ALA A 88 -24.13 26.09 -17.07
CA ALA A 88 -25.26 25.19 -16.86
C ALA A 88 -24.90 24.04 -15.92
N ASP A 89 -23.69 23.48 -16.04
CA ASP A 89 -23.18 22.44 -15.17
C ASP A 89 -23.05 22.94 -13.72
N ALA A 90 -22.36 24.06 -13.51
CA ALA A 90 -22.23 24.69 -12.20
C ALA A 90 -23.62 25.04 -11.62
N LYS A 91 -24.53 25.54 -12.46
CA LYS A 91 -25.90 25.84 -12.05
C LYS A 91 -26.65 24.60 -11.56
N ALA A 92 -26.45 23.46 -12.20
CA ALA A 92 -27.09 22.19 -11.87
C ALA A 92 -26.52 21.58 -10.58
N TYR A 93 -25.19 21.61 -10.39
CA TYR A 93 -24.57 21.24 -9.13
C TYR A 93 -25.05 22.11 -7.97
N ARG A 94 -25.15 23.43 -8.15
CA ARG A 94 -25.72 24.30 -7.11
C ARG A 94 -27.13 23.85 -6.74
N ASP A 95 -28.01 23.61 -7.70
CA ASP A 95 -29.38 23.19 -7.39
C ASP A 95 -29.43 21.84 -6.66
N ALA A 96 -28.58 20.90 -7.06
CA ALA A 96 -28.45 19.59 -6.41
C ALA A 96 -27.94 19.72 -4.97
N PHE A 97 -26.82 20.41 -4.72
CA PHE A 97 -26.32 20.58 -3.36
C PHE A 97 -27.28 21.39 -2.48
N LYS A 98 -27.97 22.38 -3.05
CA LYS A 98 -29.01 23.13 -2.33
C LYS A 98 -30.18 22.24 -1.92
N SER A 99 -30.64 21.32 -2.79
CA SER A 99 -31.71 20.37 -2.43
C SER A 99 -31.27 19.38 -1.36
N MET A 100 -29.95 19.14 -1.23
CA MET A 100 -29.32 18.33 -0.18
C MET A 100 -29.05 19.06 1.14
N GLY A 101 -29.54 20.29 1.27
CA GLY A 101 -29.42 21.09 2.48
C GLY A 101 -28.10 21.84 2.64
N PHE A 102 -27.29 21.96 1.58
CA PHE A 102 -26.10 22.82 1.61
C PHE A 102 -26.49 24.29 1.40
N GLU A 103 -25.93 25.19 2.21
CA GLU A 103 -25.90 26.60 1.91
C GLU A 103 -24.95 26.83 0.72
N THR A 104 -25.52 27.22 -0.42
CA THR A 104 -24.79 27.33 -1.69
C THR A 104 -24.30 28.75 -1.95
N MET A 105 -22.99 28.87 -2.15
CA MET A 105 -22.29 30.04 -2.67
C MET A 105 -21.99 29.79 -4.14
N PHE A 106 -22.74 30.44 -5.03
CA PHE A 106 -22.69 30.21 -6.47
C PHE A 106 -22.15 31.43 -7.20
N PHE A 107 -21.11 31.23 -7.99
CA PHE A 107 -20.46 32.26 -8.78
C PHE A 107 -20.18 31.77 -10.19
N THR A 108 -20.19 32.70 -11.15
CA THR A 108 -19.78 32.44 -12.53
C THR A 108 -18.76 33.46 -12.97
N ASP A 109 -17.85 33.04 -13.83
CA ASP A 109 -16.85 33.87 -14.52
C ASP A 109 -16.01 34.74 -13.57
N LEU A 110 -15.41 34.10 -12.56
CA LEU A 110 -14.56 34.79 -11.60
C LEU A 110 -13.14 34.98 -12.13
N ASP A 111 -12.66 36.21 -12.06
CA ASP A 111 -11.22 36.53 -12.11
C ASP A 111 -10.50 35.98 -10.87
N LEU A 112 -9.17 35.96 -10.90
CA LEU A 112 -8.38 35.37 -9.82
C LEU A 112 -8.67 36.00 -8.44
N ASN A 113 -8.80 37.32 -8.38
CA ASN A 113 -9.02 38.02 -7.11
C ASN A 113 -10.41 37.68 -6.54
N ALA A 114 -11.43 37.65 -7.40
CA ALA A 114 -12.78 37.30 -7.02
C ALA A 114 -12.90 35.82 -6.61
N ALA A 115 -12.21 34.92 -7.32
CA ALA A 115 -12.17 33.50 -6.98
C ALA A 115 -11.49 33.22 -5.64
N LEU A 116 -10.36 33.89 -5.35
CA LEU A 116 -9.72 33.84 -4.03
C LEU A 116 -10.63 34.43 -2.94
N GLY A 117 -11.30 35.55 -3.22
CA GLY A 117 -12.27 36.14 -2.30
C GLY A 117 -13.47 35.23 -2.01
N ALA A 118 -13.93 34.46 -3.00
CA ALA A 118 -15.00 33.46 -2.81
C ALA A 118 -14.53 32.29 -1.93
N LEU A 119 -13.29 31.82 -2.12
CA LEU A 119 -12.68 30.80 -1.27
C LEU A 119 -12.51 31.30 0.17
N ASP A 120 -11.94 32.50 0.36
CA ASP A 120 -11.79 33.12 1.67
C ASP A 120 -13.15 33.32 2.36
N GLY A 121 -14.17 33.68 1.60
CA GLY A 121 -15.56 33.80 2.08
C GLY A 121 -16.14 32.48 2.59
N LEU A 122 -15.85 31.37 1.91
CA LEU A 122 -16.20 30.02 2.38
C LEU A 122 -15.42 29.67 3.66
N ILE A 123 -14.10 29.80 3.63
CA ILE A 123 -13.22 29.44 4.76
C ILE A 123 -13.57 30.25 6.02
N GLY A 124 -13.99 31.51 5.88
CA GLY A 124 -14.44 32.33 7.00
C GLY A 124 -15.76 31.90 7.64
N ARG A 125 -16.55 31.04 6.98
CA ARG A 125 -17.83 30.53 7.48
C ARG A 125 -17.74 29.12 8.06
N VAL A 126 -16.88 28.30 7.47
CA VAL A 126 -16.67 26.90 7.84
C VAL A 126 -16.09 26.77 9.25
N ARG A 127 -16.57 25.79 10.01
CA ARG A 127 -16.08 25.43 11.34
C ARG A 127 -15.65 23.96 11.36
N PRO A 128 -14.77 23.56 12.30
CA PRO A 128 -14.40 22.17 12.46
C PRO A 128 -15.64 21.27 12.66
N GLY A 129 -15.77 20.21 11.86
CA GLY A 129 -16.92 19.30 11.90
C GLY A 129 -17.96 19.48 10.79
N ASP A 130 -17.93 20.62 10.08
CA ASP A 130 -18.83 20.92 8.96
C ASP A 130 -18.57 20.02 7.74
N GLU A 131 -19.51 20.00 6.80
CA GLU A 131 -19.35 19.35 5.50
C GLU A 131 -19.30 20.39 4.39
N VAL A 132 -18.38 20.22 3.45
CA VAL A 132 -18.16 21.17 2.37
C VAL A 132 -18.21 20.46 1.02
N ALA A 133 -19.02 20.99 0.10
CA ALA A 133 -18.93 20.67 -1.32
C ALA A 133 -18.17 21.79 -2.05
N PHE A 134 -17.14 21.43 -2.81
CA PHE A 134 -16.44 22.35 -3.69
C PHE A 134 -16.62 21.90 -5.13
N VAL A 135 -17.30 22.69 -5.94
CA VAL A 135 -17.55 22.37 -7.35
C VAL A 135 -16.91 23.42 -8.23
N TYR A 136 -16.10 22.97 -9.18
CA TYR A 136 -15.50 23.83 -10.19
C TYR A 136 -15.79 23.27 -11.57
N SER A 137 -16.40 24.08 -12.43
CA SER A 137 -16.61 23.80 -13.84
C SER A 137 -15.94 24.88 -14.68
N GLY A 138 -14.97 24.52 -15.54
CA GLY A 138 -14.13 25.49 -16.25
C GLY A 138 -12.86 24.89 -16.86
N HIS A 139 -11.89 25.72 -17.24
CA HIS A 139 -10.56 25.23 -17.65
C HIS A 139 -9.71 24.84 -16.44
N GLY A 140 -8.86 23.82 -16.63
CA GLY A 140 -7.86 23.40 -15.66
C GLY A 140 -6.57 22.94 -16.33
N TRP A 141 -5.45 23.02 -15.62
CA TRP A 141 -4.16 22.54 -16.13
C TRP A 141 -3.33 21.88 -15.02
N SER A 142 -2.27 21.17 -15.41
CA SER A 142 -1.34 20.55 -14.48
C SER A 142 0.10 20.72 -14.94
N ASP A 143 1.00 20.90 -13.98
CA ASP A 143 2.45 20.83 -14.18
C ASP A 143 3.01 19.39 -14.02
N GLY A 144 2.12 18.39 -13.98
CA GLY A 144 2.43 16.98 -13.76
C GLY A 144 2.50 16.58 -12.28
N GLN A 145 2.48 17.54 -11.35
CA GLN A 145 2.46 17.28 -9.91
C GLN A 145 1.24 17.88 -9.22
N ILE A 146 0.84 19.08 -9.61
CA ILE A 146 -0.26 19.86 -9.03
C ILE A 146 -1.30 20.13 -10.11
N ASN A 147 -2.58 20.09 -9.70
CA ASN A 147 -3.72 20.50 -10.53
C ASN A 147 -4.09 21.93 -10.19
N TYR A 148 -4.33 22.75 -11.22
CA TYR A 148 -4.65 24.16 -11.11
C TYR A 148 -5.98 24.47 -11.81
N LEU A 149 -6.83 25.25 -11.15
CA LEU A 149 -8.08 25.80 -11.66
C LEU A 149 -7.81 27.18 -12.26
N ILE A 150 -8.40 27.48 -13.42
CA ILE A 150 -8.06 28.65 -14.23
C ILE A 150 -9.16 29.74 -14.12
N PRO A 151 -8.88 30.88 -13.48
CA PRO A 151 -9.76 32.05 -13.47
C PRO A 151 -9.94 32.69 -14.85
N THR A 152 -10.95 33.52 -15.04
CA THR A 152 -11.31 34.07 -16.36
C THR A 152 -10.28 35.04 -16.95
N ASP A 153 -9.49 35.70 -16.10
CA ASP A 153 -8.43 36.64 -16.46
C ASP A 153 -7.05 35.96 -16.70
N ALA A 154 -7.02 34.63 -16.79
CA ALA A 154 -5.79 33.91 -17.04
C ALA A 154 -5.23 34.18 -18.46
N PRO A 155 -3.94 34.54 -18.59
CA PRO A 155 -3.36 34.94 -19.87
C PRO A 155 -3.15 33.74 -20.80
N LYS A 156 -3.42 33.88 -22.10
CA LYS A 156 -3.25 32.80 -23.09
C LYS A 156 -1.81 32.32 -23.24
N GLN A 157 -0.85 33.20 -23.00
CA GLN A 157 0.58 32.88 -23.06
C GLN A 157 1.33 33.50 -21.89
N ALA A 158 1.90 32.66 -21.03
CA ALA A 158 2.77 33.10 -19.94
C ALA A 158 3.76 31.99 -19.55
N SER A 159 4.84 32.36 -18.86
CA SER A 159 5.77 31.37 -18.28
C SER A 159 5.07 30.48 -17.24
N ASP A 160 5.52 29.23 -17.05
CA ASP A 160 4.98 28.31 -16.02
C ASP A 160 4.86 28.98 -14.64
N ARG A 161 5.83 29.81 -14.26
CA ARG A 161 5.81 30.55 -12.98
C ARG A 161 4.67 31.57 -12.89
N MET A 162 4.34 32.23 -14.00
CA MET A 162 3.26 33.19 -14.07
C MET A 162 1.91 32.47 -14.12
N LEU A 163 1.79 31.40 -14.92
CA LEU A 163 0.58 30.56 -14.96
C LEU A 163 0.22 30.02 -13.58
N LYS A 164 1.21 29.53 -12.81
CA LYS A 164 0.99 29.09 -11.42
C LYS A 164 0.49 30.20 -10.49
N ARG A 165 0.87 31.46 -10.75
CA ARG A 165 0.44 32.62 -9.96
C ARG A 165 -0.91 33.17 -10.42
N SER A 166 -1.28 32.93 -11.67
CA SER A 166 -2.57 33.30 -12.24
C SER A 166 -3.56 32.12 -12.24
N SER A 167 -3.39 31.16 -11.34
CA SER A 167 -4.26 29.99 -11.19
C SER A 167 -4.38 29.61 -9.72
N ILE A 168 -5.42 28.84 -9.41
CA ILE A 168 -5.68 28.37 -8.04
C ILE A 168 -5.25 26.91 -7.94
N ALA A 169 -4.32 26.60 -7.04
CA ALA A 169 -3.93 25.21 -6.79
C ALA A 169 -5.08 24.45 -6.15
N LEU A 170 -5.38 23.25 -6.64
CA LEU A 170 -6.35 22.36 -6.01
C LEU A 170 -5.77 21.78 -4.70
N ARG A 171 -4.50 21.34 -4.75
CA ARG A 171 -3.72 20.89 -3.58
C ARG A 171 -2.23 21.01 -3.87
N ASP A 172 -1.51 21.74 -3.02
CA ASP A 172 -0.05 21.94 -3.07
C ASP A 172 0.63 21.70 -1.72
N GLY A 173 -0.15 21.32 -0.70
CA GLY A 173 0.31 21.08 0.67
C GLY A 173 0.51 22.36 1.48
N ARG A 174 0.06 23.52 0.99
CA ARG A 174 0.29 24.82 1.65
C ARG A 174 -0.89 25.78 1.60
N SER A 175 -1.52 25.92 0.44
CA SER A 175 -2.51 26.97 0.14
C SER A 175 -3.52 26.57 -0.93
N GLY A 176 -3.52 25.31 -1.39
CA GLY A 176 -4.55 24.83 -2.30
C GLY A 176 -5.94 24.77 -1.65
N VAL A 177 -6.99 24.72 -2.47
CA VAL A 177 -8.39 24.66 -2.01
C VAL A 177 -8.59 23.54 -0.97
N LEU A 178 -8.11 22.33 -1.27
CA LEU A 178 -8.23 21.20 -0.36
C LEU A 178 -7.35 21.35 0.90
N ASP A 179 -6.22 22.06 0.80
CA ASP A 179 -5.34 22.32 1.94
C ASP A 179 -5.94 23.32 2.93
N GLU A 180 -6.68 24.32 2.44
CA GLU A 180 -7.40 25.28 3.28
C GLU A 180 -8.59 24.61 3.99
N LEU A 181 -9.35 23.77 3.29
CA LEU A 181 -10.49 23.03 3.88
C LEU A 181 -10.04 22.01 4.93
N GLU A 182 -8.95 21.27 4.67
CA GLU A 182 -8.32 20.38 5.65
C GLU A 182 -7.90 21.14 6.91
N ARG A 183 -7.23 22.30 6.74
CA ARG A 183 -6.81 23.16 7.87
C ARG A 183 -7.99 23.75 8.65
N ALA A 184 -9.12 24.02 7.99
CA ALA A 184 -10.34 24.48 8.63
C ALA A 184 -11.02 23.38 9.49
N GLY A 185 -10.56 22.11 9.39
CA GLY A 185 -11.08 20.99 10.17
C GLY A 185 -12.42 20.46 9.65
N VAL A 186 -12.70 20.64 8.36
CA VAL A 186 -13.89 20.09 7.70
C VAL A 186 -13.93 18.57 7.88
N ARG A 187 -15.08 18.02 8.28
CA ARG A 187 -15.23 16.58 8.49
C ARG A 187 -15.34 15.82 7.17
N LEU A 188 -16.07 16.37 6.21
CA LEU A 188 -16.24 15.80 4.88
C LEU A 188 -16.09 16.90 3.82
N THR A 189 -15.14 16.73 2.91
CA THR A 189 -15.01 17.58 1.71
C THR A 189 -15.36 16.76 0.46
N VAL A 190 -16.32 17.21 -0.33
CA VAL A 190 -16.66 16.62 -1.63
C VAL A 190 -16.27 17.59 -2.72
N ALA A 191 -15.21 17.29 -3.46
CA ALA A 191 -14.68 18.16 -4.50
C ALA A 191 -15.02 17.62 -5.90
N VAL A 192 -15.88 18.29 -6.66
CA VAL A 192 -16.21 17.93 -8.05
C VAL A 192 -15.52 18.88 -9.01
N ILE A 193 -14.58 18.36 -9.80
CA ILE A 193 -13.76 19.11 -10.74
C ILE A 193 -14.20 18.71 -12.16
N ASP A 194 -15.20 19.41 -12.67
CA ASP A 194 -15.68 19.28 -14.05
C ASP A 194 -14.92 20.24 -14.98
N ALA A 195 -13.61 20.00 -15.10
CA ALA A 195 -12.73 20.85 -15.87
C ALA A 195 -12.26 20.20 -17.18
N CYS A 196 -12.35 20.94 -18.29
CA CYS A 196 -11.76 20.53 -19.57
C CYS A 196 -10.24 20.41 -19.42
N ARG A 197 -9.69 19.30 -19.92
CA ARG A 197 -8.31 18.83 -19.68
C ARG A 197 -7.34 19.11 -20.84
N ASP A 198 -7.79 19.83 -21.87
CA ASP A 198 -6.90 20.37 -22.89
C ASP A 198 -6.14 21.54 -22.26
N ASN A 199 -4.81 21.45 -22.20
CA ASN A 199 -3.99 22.52 -21.65
C ASN A 199 -4.14 23.75 -22.58
N PRO A 200 -4.82 24.83 -22.16
CA PRO A 200 -5.09 25.96 -23.03
C PRO A 200 -3.81 26.77 -23.35
N PHE A 201 -2.69 26.41 -22.72
CA PHE A 201 -1.38 27.05 -22.84
C PHE A 201 -0.38 26.23 -23.69
N ASP A 202 -0.85 25.35 -24.57
CA ASP A 202 0.00 24.51 -25.43
C ASP A 202 1.05 25.36 -26.19
N PRO A 203 2.35 24.97 -26.23
CA PRO A 203 3.36 25.74 -26.95
C PRO A 203 3.12 25.71 -28.45
N ALA A 204 3.42 26.81 -29.15
CA ALA A 204 3.46 26.85 -30.60
C ALA A 204 4.32 25.70 -31.17
N GLU A 205 3.85 25.07 -32.26
CA GLU A 205 4.51 23.96 -32.93
C GLU A 205 6.03 24.21 -33.07
N GLY A 206 6.84 23.35 -32.43
CA GLY A 206 8.30 23.35 -32.59
C GLY A 206 9.12 23.75 -31.36
N THR A 207 8.52 24.10 -30.23
CA THR A 207 9.26 24.31 -28.95
C THR A 207 8.96 23.20 -27.95
N ARG A 208 9.96 22.34 -27.67
CA ARG A 208 9.86 21.29 -26.64
C ARG A 208 9.99 21.91 -25.25
N SER A 209 8.89 22.30 -24.61
CA SER A 209 8.85 22.42 -23.15
C SER A 209 8.46 21.07 -22.55
N ALA A 210 9.39 20.45 -21.82
CA ALA A 210 9.24 19.12 -21.24
C ALA A 210 8.39 19.07 -19.95
N SER A 211 7.65 20.14 -19.60
CA SER A 211 7.00 20.33 -18.28
C SER A 211 5.47 20.33 -18.26
N MET A 212 4.79 20.21 -19.41
CA MET A 212 3.33 20.35 -19.49
C MET A 212 2.71 19.00 -19.92
N ALA A 213 2.21 18.22 -18.96
CA ALA A 213 1.51 16.98 -19.25
C ALA A 213 0.09 17.26 -19.79
N ARG A 214 -0.41 16.45 -20.74
CA ARG A 214 -1.82 16.51 -21.14
C ARG A 214 -2.71 16.07 -19.97
N GLY A 215 -3.71 16.88 -19.61
CA GLY A 215 -4.70 16.63 -18.56
C GLY A 215 -4.22 16.77 -17.11
N LEU A 216 -5.17 16.73 -16.17
CA LEU A 216 -4.88 16.83 -14.73
C LEU A 216 -4.19 15.56 -14.19
N ALA A 217 -3.24 15.76 -13.27
CA ALA A 217 -2.50 14.70 -12.60
C ALA A 217 -3.37 13.99 -11.53
N PRO A 218 -3.08 12.72 -11.21
CA PRO A 218 -3.63 12.08 -10.01
C PRO A 218 -3.34 12.89 -8.75
N ILE A 219 -4.29 12.93 -7.81
CA ILE A 219 -4.18 13.70 -6.56
C ILE A 219 -4.20 12.77 -5.34
N SER A 220 -3.42 13.11 -4.31
CA SER A 220 -3.54 12.50 -2.98
C SER A 220 -4.48 13.37 -2.15
N ALA A 221 -5.74 12.96 -2.02
CA ALA A 221 -6.75 13.69 -1.25
C ALA A 221 -6.41 13.69 0.25
N PRO A 222 -6.77 14.75 1.01
CA PRO A 222 -6.68 14.72 2.47
C PRO A 222 -7.70 13.77 3.10
N GLN A 223 -7.45 13.34 4.34
CA GLN A 223 -8.39 12.50 5.10
C GLN A 223 -9.76 13.20 5.20
N GLY A 224 -10.85 12.44 5.00
CA GLY A 224 -12.21 13.00 4.97
C GLY A 224 -12.54 13.74 3.67
N THR A 225 -11.79 13.53 2.59
CA THR A 225 -12.04 14.17 1.29
C THR A 225 -12.34 13.15 0.20
N PHE A 226 -13.36 13.44 -0.59
CA PHE A 226 -13.77 12.71 -1.78
C PHE A 226 -13.64 13.63 -3.00
N VAL A 227 -12.68 13.36 -3.89
CA VAL A 227 -12.43 14.19 -5.09
C VAL A 227 -12.92 13.46 -6.33
N ILE A 228 -13.65 14.13 -7.20
CA ILE A 228 -14.26 13.61 -8.42
C ILE A 228 -13.82 14.46 -9.60
N PHE A 229 -13.38 13.80 -10.67
CA PHE A 229 -13.01 14.42 -11.93
C PHE A 229 -13.88 13.87 -13.06
N SER A 230 -14.35 14.75 -13.95
CA SER A 230 -15.22 14.38 -15.08
C SER A 230 -14.54 13.56 -16.18
N ALA A 231 -13.21 13.43 -16.14
CA ALA A 231 -12.42 12.58 -17.02
C ALA A 231 -11.13 12.11 -16.32
N GLY A 232 -10.55 11.02 -16.82
CA GLY A 232 -9.37 10.37 -16.25
C GLY A 232 -8.08 11.12 -16.53
N ALA A 233 -6.98 10.64 -15.92
CA ALA A 233 -5.64 11.19 -16.19
C ALA A 233 -5.34 11.17 -17.70
N ARG A 234 -4.99 12.33 -18.26
CA ARG A 234 -4.71 12.53 -19.70
C ARG A 234 -5.88 12.31 -20.67
N GLN A 235 -7.12 12.26 -20.19
CA GLN A 235 -8.33 12.20 -21.02
C GLN A 235 -9.04 13.57 -21.04
N GLN A 236 -9.96 13.78 -21.97
CA GLN A 236 -10.74 15.02 -22.10
C GLN A 236 -12.21 14.76 -21.76
N ALA A 237 -12.83 15.69 -21.01
CA ALA A 237 -14.25 15.66 -20.74
C ALA A 237 -15.03 16.27 -21.92
N LEU A 238 -16.09 15.60 -22.37
CA LEU A 238 -16.97 16.07 -23.44
C LEU A 238 -18.08 16.95 -22.88
N ASP A 239 -18.21 18.15 -23.45
CA ASP A 239 -19.37 19.03 -23.22
C ASP A 239 -20.65 18.43 -23.83
N ARG A 240 -20.52 17.74 -24.97
CA ARG A 240 -21.67 17.17 -25.69
C ARG A 240 -21.26 16.02 -26.61
N LEU A 241 -22.24 15.21 -26.99
CA LEU A 241 -22.17 14.20 -28.04
C LEU A 241 -22.69 14.75 -29.38
N PRO A 242 -22.35 14.13 -30.53
CA PRO A 242 -22.82 14.57 -31.84
C PRO A 242 -24.34 14.49 -32.02
N ASP A 243 -24.97 13.52 -31.36
CA ASP A 243 -26.40 13.23 -31.42
C ASP A 243 -27.22 13.88 -30.30
N ASP A 244 -26.58 14.73 -29.47
CA ASP A 244 -27.28 15.49 -28.45
C ASP A 244 -28.32 16.43 -29.08
N PRO A 245 -29.52 16.53 -28.50
CA PRO A 245 -30.52 17.45 -28.98
C PRO A 245 -30.02 18.90 -28.80
N PRO A 246 -30.45 19.85 -29.66
CA PRO A 246 -29.93 21.23 -29.65
C PRO A 246 -30.13 21.98 -28.33
N ASP A 247 -31.03 21.51 -27.48
CA ASP A 247 -31.37 22.08 -26.18
C ASP A 247 -30.68 21.37 -24.99
N GLU A 248 -29.87 20.33 -25.22
CA GLU A 248 -29.01 19.75 -24.18
C GLU A 248 -27.98 20.78 -23.72
N ARG A 249 -27.92 21.01 -22.40
CA ARG A 249 -27.11 22.08 -21.80
C ARG A 249 -26.06 21.56 -20.82
N LEU A 250 -26.10 20.28 -20.46
CA LEU A 250 -25.18 19.71 -19.48
C LEU A 250 -24.06 18.91 -20.15
N SER A 251 -22.87 18.95 -19.56
CA SER A 251 -21.75 18.09 -19.96
C SER A 251 -22.14 16.61 -19.88
N VAL A 252 -21.47 15.77 -20.67
CA VAL A 252 -21.76 14.32 -20.71
C VAL A 252 -21.62 13.71 -19.32
N PHE A 253 -20.61 14.13 -18.56
CA PHE A 253 -20.42 13.68 -17.19
C PHE A 253 -21.48 14.23 -16.24
N THR A 254 -21.73 15.55 -16.25
CA THR A 254 -22.63 16.20 -15.29
C THR A 254 -24.06 15.67 -15.40
N ARG A 255 -24.57 15.45 -16.62
CA ARG A 255 -25.92 14.91 -16.81
C ARG A 255 -26.07 13.45 -16.36
N VAL A 256 -24.96 12.71 -16.34
CA VAL A 256 -24.92 11.31 -15.90
C VAL A 256 -24.75 11.23 -14.39
N PHE A 257 -23.88 12.06 -13.82
CA PHE A 257 -23.53 12.00 -12.40
C PHE A 257 -24.59 12.61 -11.49
N LEU A 258 -25.15 13.78 -11.84
CA LEU A 258 -26.10 14.48 -10.97
C LEU A 258 -27.34 13.65 -10.59
N PRO A 259 -28.01 12.93 -11.52
CA PRO A 259 -29.17 12.11 -11.19
C PRO A 259 -28.88 10.96 -10.20
N ARG A 260 -27.61 10.62 -9.98
CA ARG A 260 -27.18 9.54 -9.08
C ARG A 260 -26.90 10.02 -7.67
N LEU A 261 -26.79 11.33 -7.45
CA LEU A 261 -26.69 11.91 -6.12
C LEU A 261 -28.07 11.91 -5.45
N THR A 262 -28.48 10.73 -4.97
CA THR A 262 -29.80 10.49 -4.38
C THR A 262 -29.67 9.97 -2.94
N SER A 263 -30.76 10.06 -2.18
CA SER A 263 -30.78 9.61 -0.79
C SER A 263 -30.50 8.12 -0.69
N GLY A 264 -29.61 7.72 0.21
CA GLY A 264 -29.24 6.32 0.40
C GLY A 264 -28.32 5.72 -0.67
N VAL A 265 -27.81 6.53 -1.61
CA VAL A 265 -26.74 6.13 -2.54
C VAL A 265 -25.42 6.75 -2.07
N SER A 266 -24.41 5.90 -1.92
CA SER A 266 -23.05 6.32 -1.56
C SER A 266 -22.42 7.11 -2.72
N LEU A 267 -21.49 8.02 -2.43
CA LEU A 267 -20.76 8.75 -3.47
C LEU A 267 -19.93 7.80 -4.33
N GLU A 268 -19.43 6.72 -3.74
CA GLU A 268 -18.71 5.62 -4.37
C GLU A 268 -19.56 4.93 -5.45
N ASP A 269 -20.80 4.59 -5.12
CA ASP A 269 -21.74 3.98 -6.08
C ASP A 269 -22.16 4.98 -7.15
N ALA A 270 -22.51 6.21 -6.74
CA ALA A 270 -22.93 7.25 -7.66
C ALA A 270 -21.87 7.57 -8.71
N ILE A 271 -20.59 7.65 -8.31
CA ILE A 271 -19.49 7.89 -9.24
C ILE A 271 -19.14 6.65 -10.05
N SER A 272 -19.17 5.45 -9.46
CA SER A 272 -18.89 4.19 -10.16
C SER A 272 -19.88 3.98 -11.31
N GLU A 273 -21.18 4.15 -11.06
CA GLU A 273 -22.17 4.06 -12.12
C GLU A 273 -22.02 5.18 -13.17
N ALA A 274 -21.70 6.39 -12.73
CA ALA A 274 -21.47 7.50 -13.64
C ALA A 274 -20.23 7.30 -14.52
N GLN A 275 -19.18 6.62 -14.02
CA GLN A 275 -17.99 6.26 -14.79
C GLN A 275 -18.36 5.36 -15.98
N VAL A 276 -19.15 4.31 -15.71
CA VAL A 276 -19.57 3.33 -16.73
C VAL A 276 -20.38 4.01 -17.83
N GLU A 277 -21.41 4.77 -17.44
CA GLU A 277 -22.31 5.37 -18.43
C GLU A 277 -21.63 6.52 -19.19
N THR A 278 -20.80 7.33 -18.54
CA THR A 278 -20.00 8.37 -19.22
C THR A 278 -19.04 7.76 -20.23
N ALA A 279 -18.33 6.68 -19.86
CA ALA A 279 -17.40 6.00 -20.78
C ALA A 279 -18.12 5.40 -21.98
N LYS A 280 -19.27 4.77 -21.75
CA LYS A 280 -20.12 4.21 -22.81
C LYS A 280 -20.62 5.28 -23.78
N LEU A 281 -21.09 6.41 -23.26
CA LEU A 281 -21.56 7.53 -24.07
C LEU A 281 -20.44 8.17 -24.87
N ALA A 282 -19.29 8.42 -24.24
CA ALA A 282 -18.13 9.04 -24.87
C ALA A 282 -17.53 8.17 -25.98
N LEU A 283 -17.46 6.85 -25.80
CA LEU A 283 -16.93 5.92 -26.82
C LEU A 283 -17.69 5.99 -28.15
N ARG A 284 -18.97 6.36 -28.14
CA ARG A 284 -19.79 6.54 -29.35
C ARG A 284 -19.29 7.70 -30.21
N PHE A 285 -18.57 8.66 -29.64
CA PHE A 285 -18.00 9.79 -30.35
C PHE A 285 -16.58 9.48 -30.84
N ASN A 286 -16.45 8.92 -32.04
CA ASN A 286 -15.14 8.64 -32.68
C ASN A 286 -14.16 7.82 -31.82
N GLY A 287 -14.65 6.97 -30.89
CA GLY A 287 -13.79 6.24 -29.96
C GLY A 287 -13.17 7.11 -28.86
N HIS A 288 -13.75 8.28 -28.57
CA HIS A 288 -13.29 9.18 -27.51
C HIS A 288 -13.28 8.45 -26.17
N GLN A 289 -12.14 8.51 -25.47
CA GLN A 289 -12.01 7.91 -24.16
C GLN A 289 -12.23 8.95 -23.07
N GLN A 290 -13.29 8.75 -22.29
CA GLN A 290 -13.60 9.53 -21.11
C GLN A 290 -14.07 8.59 -19.99
N HIS A 291 -13.19 8.35 -19.04
CA HIS A 291 -13.43 7.57 -17.84
C HIS A 291 -13.26 8.54 -16.67
N PRO A 292 -14.35 9.09 -16.12
CA PRO A 292 -14.29 9.91 -14.91
C PRO A 292 -13.41 9.23 -13.84
N ALA A 293 -12.77 9.99 -12.96
CA ALA A 293 -11.88 9.44 -11.94
C ALA A 293 -12.26 10.00 -10.57
N TYR A 294 -12.12 9.21 -9.52
CA TYR A 294 -12.29 9.69 -8.16
C TYR A 294 -11.15 9.26 -7.25
N TYR A 295 -10.96 10.01 -6.17
CA TYR A 295 -9.99 9.75 -5.12
C TYR A 295 -10.70 9.89 -3.78
N ASP A 296 -10.79 8.79 -3.08
CA ASP A 296 -11.50 8.69 -1.81
C ASP A 296 -10.51 8.48 -0.66
N GLN A 297 -10.62 9.34 0.36
CA GLN A 297 -9.91 9.25 1.64
C GLN A 297 -10.87 9.43 2.82
N THR A 298 -12.15 9.13 2.60
CA THR A 298 -13.18 9.07 3.64
C THR A 298 -13.11 7.73 4.39
N LEU A 299 -13.93 7.56 5.44
CA LEU A 299 -13.97 6.33 6.24
C LEU A 299 -15.38 5.74 6.18
N GLY A 300 -15.54 4.64 5.44
CA GLY A 300 -16.85 3.99 5.20
C GLY A 300 -17.59 4.60 4.01
N GLU A 301 -18.83 4.15 3.78
CA GLU A 301 -19.68 4.69 2.70
C GLU A 301 -19.99 6.18 2.93
N THR A 302 -19.79 7.02 1.91
CA THR A 302 -20.00 8.46 2.01
C THR A 302 -21.35 8.86 1.43
N CYS A 303 -22.34 9.15 2.28
CA CYS A 303 -23.66 9.61 1.85
C CYS A 303 -23.83 11.13 2.03
N LEU A 304 -24.30 11.83 0.98
CA LEU A 304 -24.66 13.26 1.05
C LEU A 304 -26.05 13.50 1.68
N LEU A 305 -26.91 12.48 1.69
CA LEU A 305 -28.31 12.53 2.09
C LEU A 305 -28.61 11.33 3.02
N GLU A 306 -28.71 11.60 4.34
CA GLU A 306 -28.95 10.63 5.43
C GLU A 306 -27.89 9.52 5.59
N ASN A 307 -27.88 8.83 6.74
CA ASN A 307 -26.97 7.69 6.97
C ASN A 307 -27.20 6.63 5.87
N CYS A 308 -26.14 5.97 5.41
CA CYS A 308 -26.21 4.87 4.43
C CYS A 308 -26.91 3.60 4.96
N ASP A 309 -27.72 3.73 6.03
CA ASP A 309 -28.58 2.66 6.53
C ASP A 309 -29.63 2.34 5.45
N LYS A 310 -29.39 1.23 4.75
CA LYS A 310 -30.22 0.69 3.67
C LYS A 310 -31.72 0.92 3.94
N PRO A 311 -32.39 1.81 3.18
CA PRO A 311 -33.83 1.80 3.12
C PRO A 311 -34.25 0.48 2.49
N THR A 312 -35.17 -0.23 3.14
CA THR A 312 -35.94 -1.29 2.50
C THR A 312 -36.51 -0.72 1.21
N GLN A 313 -36.09 -1.27 0.06
CA GLN A 313 -36.42 -0.77 -1.27
C GLN A 313 -37.92 -0.48 -1.35
N THR A 314 -38.26 0.81 -1.31
CA THR A 314 -39.54 1.31 -1.80
C THR A 314 -39.24 1.85 -3.18
N ALA A 315 -39.70 1.13 -4.20
CA ALA A 315 -39.48 1.41 -5.61
C ALA A 315 -39.75 2.90 -5.93
N LEU A 316 -38.81 3.54 -6.64
CA LEU A 316 -39.04 4.83 -7.27
C LEU A 316 -40.06 4.65 -8.39
N VAL A 317 -41.22 5.29 -8.21
CA VAL A 317 -42.23 5.47 -9.26
C VAL A 317 -41.72 6.50 -10.25
N VAL A 318 -41.37 6.05 -11.45
CA VAL A 318 -41.24 6.89 -12.65
C VAL A 318 -42.65 7.06 -13.24
N PRO A 319 -43.05 8.23 -13.78
CA PRO A 319 -44.39 8.42 -14.33
C PRO A 319 -44.65 7.46 -15.50
N ASP A 320 -45.70 6.66 -15.38
CA ASP A 320 -46.18 5.69 -16.37
C ASP A 320 -46.40 6.32 -17.76
N THR A 321 -45.51 6.00 -18.70
CA THR A 321 -46.00 5.48 -19.99
C THR A 321 -46.13 3.97 -19.82
N PRO A 322 -47.33 3.37 -19.98
CA PRO A 322 -47.52 1.96 -19.70
C PRO A 322 -46.74 1.12 -20.72
N GLU A 323 -45.56 0.65 -20.31
CA GLU A 323 -44.94 -0.51 -20.95
C GLU A 323 -45.82 -1.73 -20.68
N PRO A 324 -45.97 -2.63 -21.66
CA PRO A 324 -46.74 -3.84 -21.48
C PRO A 324 -46.13 -4.65 -20.33
N VAL A 325 -46.92 -4.89 -19.28
CA VAL A 325 -46.54 -5.72 -18.12
C VAL A 325 -46.01 -7.05 -18.65
N ALA A 326 -44.70 -7.27 -18.50
CA ALA A 326 -44.09 -8.52 -18.92
C ALA A 326 -44.77 -9.67 -18.16
N PRO A 327 -45.13 -10.77 -18.86
CA PRO A 327 -45.85 -11.86 -18.22
C PRO A 327 -45.04 -12.45 -17.06
N THR A 328 -45.74 -12.90 -16.02
CA THR A 328 -45.15 -13.67 -14.93
C THR A 328 -45.58 -15.13 -15.07
N PHE A 329 -44.61 -16.04 -15.12
CA PHE A 329 -44.82 -17.48 -15.12
C PHE A 329 -44.46 -18.05 -13.75
N VAL A 330 -45.38 -18.81 -13.16
CA VAL A 330 -45.14 -19.50 -11.89
C VAL A 330 -44.74 -20.94 -12.16
N VAL A 331 -43.58 -21.33 -11.67
CA VAL A 331 -43.08 -22.71 -11.72
C VAL A 331 -43.27 -23.37 -10.36
N ASP A 332 -43.97 -24.50 -10.34
CA ASP A 332 -44.22 -25.29 -9.14
C ASP A 332 -44.08 -26.78 -9.45
N ALA A 333 -43.09 -27.43 -8.86
CA ALA A 333 -42.83 -28.86 -9.03
C ALA A 333 -44.05 -29.74 -8.66
N ARG A 334 -44.96 -29.28 -7.79
CA ARG A 334 -46.19 -29.99 -7.39
C ARG A 334 -47.36 -29.73 -8.33
N GLY A 335 -47.22 -28.82 -9.29
CA GLY A 335 -48.22 -28.50 -10.30
C GLY A 335 -49.25 -27.43 -9.88
N GLY A 336 -48.92 -26.60 -8.88
CA GLY A 336 -49.73 -25.45 -8.45
C GLY A 336 -49.38 -24.12 -9.15
N GLY A 337 -48.59 -24.15 -10.22
CA GLY A 337 -48.20 -23.01 -11.06
C GLY A 337 -48.45 -23.29 -12.54
N ASP A 338 -48.16 -22.31 -13.40
CA ASP A 338 -48.32 -22.39 -14.86
C ASP A 338 -47.47 -23.51 -15.48
N TYR A 339 -46.29 -23.75 -14.90
CA TYR A 339 -45.36 -24.79 -15.35
C TYR A 339 -44.91 -25.66 -14.17
N ARG A 340 -44.61 -26.93 -14.46
CA ARG A 340 -43.93 -27.85 -13.51
C ARG A 340 -42.41 -27.88 -13.67
N SER A 341 -41.92 -27.26 -14.74
CA SER A 341 -40.54 -27.34 -15.21
C SER A 341 -40.03 -25.94 -15.48
N ILE A 342 -38.80 -25.65 -15.05
CA ILE A 342 -38.16 -24.36 -15.32
C ILE A 342 -37.80 -24.25 -16.81
N ARG A 343 -37.23 -25.31 -17.41
CA ARG A 343 -36.92 -25.35 -18.86
C ARG A 343 -38.13 -24.99 -19.71
N ARG A 344 -39.29 -25.61 -19.45
CA ARG A 344 -40.51 -25.30 -20.22
C ARG A 344 -40.99 -23.86 -20.04
N ALA A 345 -40.82 -23.27 -18.86
CA ALA A 345 -41.16 -21.88 -18.63
C ALA A 345 -40.21 -20.95 -19.41
N VAL A 346 -38.91 -21.25 -19.41
CA VAL A 346 -37.89 -20.53 -20.21
C VAL A 346 -38.17 -20.64 -21.70
N ASP A 347 -38.45 -21.84 -22.21
CA ASP A 347 -38.75 -22.08 -23.63
C ASP A 347 -39.97 -21.26 -24.09
N ALA A 348 -41.03 -21.24 -23.28
CA ALA A 348 -42.28 -20.54 -23.59
C ALA A 348 -42.21 -19.02 -23.36
N ALA A 349 -41.26 -18.54 -22.56
CA ALA A 349 -41.15 -17.14 -22.19
C ALA A 349 -40.72 -16.25 -23.38
N GLY A 350 -41.29 -15.04 -23.43
CA GLY A 350 -40.77 -13.94 -24.26
C GLY A 350 -39.70 -13.14 -23.51
N SER A 351 -38.98 -12.28 -24.23
CA SER A 351 -38.03 -11.34 -23.59
C SER A 351 -38.73 -10.49 -22.52
N GLY A 352 -38.05 -10.27 -21.39
CA GLY A 352 -38.54 -9.53 -20.23
C GLY A 352 -39.41 -10.34 -19.26
N THR A 353 -39.80 -11.57 -19.60
CA THR A 353 -40.68 -12.41 -18.75
C THR A 353 -40.05 -12.67 -17.38
N ARG A 354 -40.88 -12.62 -16.34
CA ARG A 354 -40.51 -13.02 -14.97
C ARG A 354 -40.95 -14.46 -14.73
N ILE A 355 -40.03 -15.31 -14.27
CA ILE A 355 -40.26 -16.71 -13.93
C ILE A 355 -40.06 -16.88 -12.42
N GLU A 356 -41.15 -17.09 -11.70
CA GLU A 356 -41.15 -17.31 -10.25
C GLU A 356 -41.11 -18.80 -9.92
N VAL A 357 -40.04 -19.25 -9.26
CA VAL A 357 -39.79 -20.65 -8.95
C VAL A 357 -40.14 -20.93 -7.48
N ARG A 358 -41.15 -21.77 -7.24
CA ARG A 358 -41.55 -22.18 -5.88
C ARG A 358 -40.69 -23.33 -5.33
N PRO A 359 -40.72 -23.58 -4.01
CA PRO A 359 -40.05 -24.71 -3.38
C PRO A 359 -40.31 -26.03 -4.10
N GLY A 360 -39.22 -26.72 -4.46
CA GLY A 360 -39.26 -27.89 -5.33
C GLY A 360 -37.86 -28.30 -5.76
N ARG A 361 -37.79 -29.48 -6.38
CA ARG A 361 -36.57 -30.00 -7.02
C ARG A 361 -36.81 -30.05 -8.52
N TYR A 362 -35.96 -29.37 -9.28
CA TYR A 362 -36.02 -29.24 -10.73
C TYR A 362 -34.77 -29.87 -11.33
N THR A 363 -34.91 -30.72 -12.35
CA THR A 363 -33.84 -31.64 -12.77
C THR A 363 -33.40 -31.48 -14.22
N GLU A 364 -33.96 -30.48 -14.89
CA GLU A 364 -33.72 -30.16 -16.28
C GLU A 364 -32.96 -28.85 -16.38
N GLY A 365 -31.83 -28.78 -17.10
CA GLY A 365 -31.12 -27.51 -17.33
C GLY A 365 -31.94 -26.51 -18.16
N ALA A 366 -31.44 -25.32 -18.48
CA ALA A 366 -32.11 -24.43 -19.43
C ALA A 366 -31.11 -23.60 -20.23
N ASP A 367 -31.41 -23.38 -21.51
CA ASP A 367 -30.74 -22.42 -22.37
C ASP A 367 -31.53 -21.10 -22.35
N VAL A 368 -30.91 -20.02 -21.87
CA VAL A 368 -31.52 -18.70 -21.78
C VAL A 368 -30.87 -17.79 -22.82
N ASP A 369 -31.59 -17.60 -23.93
CA ASP A 369 -31.17 -16.87 -25.13
C ASP A 369 -31.83 -15.49 -25.29
N LYS A 370 -32.71 -15.15 -24.35
CA LYS A 370 -33.47 -13.90 -24.28
C LYS A 370 -33.46 -13.37 -22.84
N PRO A 371 -33.54 -12.04 -22.64
CA PRO A 371 -33.55 -11.48 -21.30
C PRO A 371 -34.71 -12.01 -20.47
N LEU A 372 -34.42 -12.62 -19.33
CA LEU A 372 -35.41 -13.18 -18.40
C LEU A 372 -35.05 -12.81 -16.95
N THR A 373 -36.07 -12.76 -16.09
CA THR A 373 -35.86 -12.73 -14.63
C THR A 373 -36.30 -14.07 -14.05
N ILE A 374 -35.37 -14.89 -13.56
CA ILE A 374 -35.67 -16.18 -12.91
C ILE A 374 -35.40 -16.03 -11.42
N VAL A 375 -36.43 -16.20 -10.59
CA VAL A 375 -36.36 -15.87 -9.16
C VAL A 375 -37.03 -16.93 -8.30
N GLY A 376 -36.33 -17.39 -7.27
CA GLY A 376 -36.90 -18.26 -6.25
C GLY A 376 -37.84 -17.49 -5.32
N VAL A 377 -39.06 -17.98 -5.14
CA VAL A 377 -40.05 -17.42 -4.22
C VAL A 377 -40.24 -18.35 -3.03
N GLY A 378 -39.57 -18.04 -1.92
CA GLY A 378 -39.58 -18.83 -0.70
C GLY A 378 -38.18 -19.02 -0.10
N ASP A 379 -38.05 -20.00 0.79
CA ASP A 379 -36.77 -20.38 1.37
C ASP A 379 -35.85 -20.99 0.30
N ARG A 380 -34.71 -20.33 0.04
CA ARG A 380 -33.71 -20.70 -0.96
C ARG A 380 -33.33 -22.18 -0.91
N ALA A 381 -33.08 -22.70 0.29
CA ALA A 381 -32.63 -24.07 0.49
C ALA A 381 -33.66 -25.13 0.04
N SER A 382 -34.92 -24.73 -0.12
CA SER A 382 -36.01 -25.59 -0.60
C SER A 382 -36.28 -25.47 -2.10
N ILE A 383 -35.58 -24.58 -2.82
CA ILE A 383 -35.72 -24.32 -4.25
C ILE A 383 -34.46 -24.81 -4.95
N VAL A 384 -34.42 -26.11 -5.26
CA VAL A 384 -33.22 -26.80 -5.73
C VAL A 384 -33.32 -27.07 -7.23
N TRP A 385 -32.42 -26.49 -8.01
CA TRP A 385 -32.23 -26.76 -9.43
C TRP A 385 -30.97 -27.62 -9.62
N GLU A 386 -31.15 -28.92 -9.85
CA GLU A 386 -30.06 -29.91 -9.83
C GLU A 386 -29.98 -30.73 -11.13
N VAL A 387 -28.88 -30.60 -11.87
CA VAL A 387 -28.71 -31.18 -13.22
C VAL A 387 -27.38 -31.94 -13.31
N ALA A 388 -27.38 -33.15 -13.87
CA ALA A 388 -26.26 -34.09 -13.73
C ALA A 388 -25.39 -34.33 -14.98
N ASN A 389 -25.83 -33.98 -16.19
CA ASN A 389 -25.08 -34.26 -17.43
C ASN A 389 -25.23 -33.13 -18.46
N ASP A 390 -25.53 -31.94 -17.98
CA ASP A 390 -25.76 -30.73 -18.77
C ASP A 390 -25.47 -29.52 -17.85
N ASN A 391 -25.33 -28.33 -18.43
CA ASN A 391 -25.28 -27.11 -17.63
C ASN A 391 -26.62 -26.95 -16.89
N VAL A 392 -26.62 -26.48 -15.63
CA VAL A 392 -27.89 -26.15 -14.97
C VAL A 392 -28.53 -24.98 -15.69
N ILE A 393 -27.73 -23.96 -15.98
CA ILE A 393 -28.13 -22.79 -16.75
C ILE A 393 -27.04 -22.49 -17.77
N ARG A 394 -27.38 -22.41 -19.06
CA ARG A 394 -26.55 -21.78 -20.07
C ARG A 394 -27.17 -20.45 -20.47
N TRP A 395 -26.41 -19.37 -20.35
CA TRP A 395 -26.90 -18.01 -20.55
C TRP A 395 -26.17 -17.32 -21.69
N THR A 396 -26.88 -17.08 -22.78
CA THR A 396 -26.39 -16.36 -23.98
C THR A 396 -27.13 -15.03 -24.19
N ALA A 397 -28.17 -14.75 -23.39
CA ALA A 397 -28.90 -13.50 -23.46
C ALA A 397 -28.04 -12.29 -23.00
N PRO A 398 -28.26 -11.08 -23.56
CA PRO A 398 -27.45 -9.90 -23.25
C PRO A 398 -27.82 -9.20 -21.93
N GLY A 399 -28.77 -9.74 -21.17
CA GLY A 399 -29.21 -9.17 -19.90
C GLY A 399 -30.22 -10.09 -19.21
N GLY A 400 -30.55 -9.79 -17.95
CA GLY A 400 -31.55 -10.50 -17.15
C GLY A 400 -31.03 -10.80 -15.75
N ARG A 401 -31.74 -11.65 -15.01
CA ARG A 401 -31.47 -11.88 -13.58
C ARG A 401 -31.77 -13.31 -13.16
N ILE A 402 -30.92 -13.86 -12.31
CA ILE A 402 -31.06 -15.16 -11.65
C ILE A 402 -30.89 -14.93 -10.15
N GLU A 403 -31.93 -15.23 -9.37
CA GLU A 403 -31.94 -14.85 -7.95
C GLU A 403 -32.60 -15.87 -7.02
N ASN A 404 -32.02 -16.01 -5.81
CA ASN A 404 -32.59 -16.76 -4.69
C ASN A 404 -32.84 -18.26 -5.00
N LEU A 405 -31.90 -18.92 -5.68
CA LEU A 405 -31.97 -20.34 -6.02
C LEU A 405 -30.84 -21.13 -5.35
N THR A 406 -31.07 -22.42 -5.10
CA THR A 406 -30.01 -23.40 -4.86
C THR A 406 -29.71 -24.16 -6.16
N ILE A 407 -28.51 -23.98 -6.72
CA ILE A 407 -28.08 -24.52 -8.01
C ILE A 407 -27.05 -25.62 -7.77
N ARG A 408 -27.26 -26.80 -8.38
CA ARG A 408 -26.41 -27.97 -8.18
C ARG A 408 -26.10 -28.65 -9.51
N GLN A 409 -24.86 -28.51 -9.96
CA GLN A 409 -24.34 -29.35 -11.02
C GLN A 409 -23.91 -30.69 -10.39
N ALA A 410 -24.44 -31.81 -10.87
CA ALA A 410 -24.34 -33.12 -10.21
C ALA A 410 -23.45 -34.15 -10.96
N GLY A 411 -22.56 -33.71 -11.85
CA GLY A 411 -21.53 -34.53 -12.49
C GLY A 411 -21.32 -34.28 -13.99
N GLY A 412 -20.35 -34.97 -14.59
CA GLY A 412 -20.03 -34.81 -16.02
C GLY A 412 -19.27 -33.52 -16.36
N ASP A 413 -19.06 -33.27 -17.65
CA ASP A 413 -18.25 -32.15 -18.15
C ASP A 413 -19.14 -30.92 -18.40
N SER A 414 -19.78 -30.41 -17.35
CA SER A 414 -20.69 -29.26 -17.46
C SER A 414 -20.59 -28.34 -16.24
N PHE A 415 -20.97 -27.08 -16.43
CA PHE A 415 -20.92 -26.02 -15.43
C PHE A 415 -22.24 -25.92 -14.65
N GLY A 416 -22.20 -25.32 -13.46
CA GLY A 416 -23.44 -24.90 -12.78
C GLY A 416 -24.16 -23.84 -13.62
N VAL A 417 -23.48 -22.72 -13.86
CA VAL A 417 -23.97 -21.63 -14.72
C VAL A 417 -22.90 -21.31 -15.75
N ASP A 418 -23.26 -21.27 -17.02
CA ASP A 418 -22.37 -20.99 -18.15
C ASP A 418 -22.81 -19.70 -18.85
N PHE A 419 -22.13 -18.58 -18.56
CA PHE A 419 -22.29 -17.31 -19.27
C PHE A 419 -21.44 -17.33 -20.55
N ASP A 420 -22.11 -17.53 -21.68
CA ASP A 420 -21.48 -17.74 -23.00
C ASP A 420 -21.78 -16.55 -23.91
N GLY A 421 -20.93 -15.52 -23.86
CA GLY A 421 -21.13 -14.23 -24.54
C GLY A 421 -22.32 -13.39 -24.04
N GLY A 422 -23.12 -13.93 -23.10
CA GLY A 422 -24.24 -13.26 -22.47
C GLY A 422 -23.87 -12.50 -21.19
N SER A 423 -24.82 -11.72 -20.68
CA SER A 423 -24.71 -11.01 -19.40
C SER A 423 -25.99 -11.16 -18.60
N ALA A 424 -25.86 -11.25 -17.27
CA ALA A 424 -26.97 -11.22 -16.33
C ALA A 424 -26.50 -10.83 -14.94
N GLU A 425 -27.44 -10.46 -14.09
CA GLU A 425 -27.27 -10.40 -12.65
C GLU A 425 -27.48 -11.80 -12.04
N PHE A 426 -26.42 -12.39 -11.48
CA PHE A 426 -26.48 -13.62 -10.69
C PHE A 426 -26.37 -13.25 -9.22
N VAL A 427 -27.51 -13.19 -8.51
CA VAL A 427 -27.60 -12.52 -7.20
C VAL A 427 -28.20 -13.42 -6.11
N GLY A 428 -27.55 -13.51 -4.95
CA GLY A 428 -28.15 -14.12 -3.76
C GLY A 428 -28.33 -15.65 -3.84
N ASN A 429 -27.62 -16.32 -4.74
CA ASN A 429 -27.75 -17.75 -4.99
C ASN A 429 -26.81 -18.59 -4.12
N ASP A 430 -27.14 -19.87 -3.98
CA ASP A 430 -26.32 -20.91 -3.36
C ASP A 430 -25.98 -21.92 -4.45
N ALA A 431 -24.71 -22.06 -4.81
CA ALA A 431 -24.34 -22.85 -5.98
C ALA A 431 -23.15 -23.77 -5.70
N SER A 432 -23.24 -24.99 -6.22
CA SER A 432 -22.21 -26.02 -6.12
C SER A 432 -22.11 -26.84 -7.40
N SER A 433 -20.96 -27.49 -7.62
CA SER A 433 -20.74 -28.30 -8.82
C SER A 433 -19.92 -29.55 -8.54
N GLN A 434 -20.37 -30.70 -9.05
CA GLN A 434 -19.62 -31.96 -9.06
C GLN A 434 -19.00 -32.26 -10.43
N GLY A 435 -19.21 -31.38 -11.42
CA GLY A 435 -18.65 -31.45 -12.76
C GLY A 435 -17.48 -30.48 -12.93
N LEU A 436 -17.65 -29.47 -13.78
CA LEU A 436 -16.70 -28.37 -13.99
C LEU A 436 -16.91 -27.25 -12.96
N ALA A 437 -16.38 -26.06 -13.21
CA ALA A 437 -16.59 -24.88 -12.37
C ALA A 437 -18.08 -24.57 -12.05
N ILE A 438 -18.33 -23.93 -10.92
CA ILE A 438 -19.69 -23.55 -10.50
C ILE A 438 -20.25 -22.50 -11.47
N VAL A 439 -19.44 -21.49 -11.81
CA VAL A 439 -19.77 -20.49 -12.83
C VAL A 439 -18.64 -20.40 -13.85
N ALA A 440 -18.98 -20.49 -15.12
CA ALA A 440 -18.11 -20.12 -16.23
C ALA A 440 -18.55 -18.78 -16.83
N ILE A 441 -17.57 -17.93 -17.15
CA ILE A 441 -17.77 -16.65 -17.84
C ILE A 441 -16.82 -16.64 -19.02
N ARG A 442 -17.36 -16.69 -20.24
CA ARG A 442 -16.56 -16.90 -21.45
C ARG A 442 -17.05 -16.16 -22.67
N ASN A 443 -16.20 -16.10 -23.69
CA ASN A 443 -16.51 -15.54 -25.01
C ASN A 443 -16.98 -14.07 -24.94
N GLY A 444 -16.31 -13.24 -24.16
CA GLY A 444 -16.69 -11.83 -24.00
C GLY A 444 -17.94 -11.58 -23.14
N ALA A 445 -18.43 -12.58 -22.42
CA ALA A 445 -19.48 -12.40 -21.42
C ALA A 445 -19.06 -11.37 -20.36
N ASP A 446 -20.05 -10.68 -19.77
CA ASP A 446 -19.83 -9.64 -18.74
C ASP A 446 -20.96 -9.64 -17.69
N PRO A 447 -21.13 -10.71 -16.89
CA PRO A 447 -22.17 -10.80 -15.87
C PRO A 447 -21.76 -10.10 -14.56
N LEU A 448 -22.76 -9.78 -13.73
CA LEU A 448 -22.58 -9.38 -12.34
C LEU A 448 -22.91 -10.56 -11.42
N LEU A 449 -21.92 -11.09 -10.71
CA LEU A 449 -22.09 -12.08 -9.66
C LEU A 449 -22.02 -11.37 -8.31
N ARG A 450 -23.14 -11.32 -7.58
CA ARG A 450 -23.21 -10.64 -6.28
C ARG A 450 -23.93 -11.40 -5.17
N ASP A 451 -23.46 -11.30 -3.93
CA ASP A 451 -24.12 -11.88 -2.75
C ASP A 451 -24.34 -13.41 -2.85
N ASN A 452 -23.52 -14.13 -3.63
CA ASN A 452 -23.67 -15.57 -3.80
C ASN A 452 -22.78 -16.36 -2.83
N THR A 453 -23.19 -17.59 -2.53
CA THR A 453 -22.36 -18.61 -1.88
C THR A 453 -21.99 -19.68 -2.91
N LEU A 454 -20.73 -19.72 -3.33
CA LEU A 454 -20.21 -20.64 -4.34
C LEU A 454 -19.27 -21.64 -3.67
N HIS A 455 -19.69 -22.90 -3.57
CA HIS A 455 -18.96 -23.87 -2.74
C HIS A 455 -18.93 -25.29 -3.29
N ASP A 456 -18.00 -26.09 -2.76
CA ASP A 456 -17.87 -27.53 -3.01
C ASP A 456 -17.78 -27.91 -4.50
N SER A 457 -17.07 -27.10 -5.29
CA SER A 457 -16.76 -27.42 -6.68
C SER A 457 -15.75 -28.57 -6.79
N ALA A 458 -16.01 -29.49 -7.72
CA ALA A 458 -15.03 -30.50 -8.16
C ALA A 458 -13.88 -29.90 -9.00
N GLU A 459 -13.98 -28.64 -9.41
CA GLU A 459 -12.93 -27.84 -10.06
C GLU A 459 -12.80 -26.45 -9.38
N GLY A 460 -12.89 -25.35 -10.15
CA GLY A 460 -12.84 -23.98 -9.66
C GLY A 460 -14.21 -23.45 -9.21
N GLY A 461 -14.22 -22.38 -8.43
CA GLY A 461 -15.47 -21.69 -8.09
C GLY A 461 -16.02 -20.93 -9.31
N VAL A 462 -15.28 -19.91 -9.75
CA VAL A 462 -15.58 -19.12 -10.96
C VAL A 462 -14.44 -19.25 -11.95
N PHE A 463 -14.75 -19.52 -13.22
CA PHE A 463 -13.77 -19.61 -14.29
C PHE A 463 -14.06 -18.58 -15.38
N VAL A 464 -13.18 -17.59 -15.53
CA VAL A 464 -13.27 -16.48 -16.48
C VAL A 464 -12.24 -16.68 -17.60
N TYR A 465 -12.68 -16.81 -18.85
CA TYR A 465 -11.78 -17.09 -19.97
C TYR A 465 -12.30 -16.58 -21.32
N ASP A 466 -11.48 -16.70 -22.37
CA ASP A 466 -11.82 -16.26 -23.74
C ASP A 466 -12.26 -14.79 -23.84
N ASN A 467 -11.38 -13.88 -23.38
CA ASN A 467 -11.59 -12.44 -23.33
C ASN A 467 -12.89 -12.02 -22.63
N ALA A 468 -13.26 -12.74 -21.57
CA ALA A 468 -14.43 -12.40 -20.78
C ALA A 468 -14.14 -11.24 -19.84
N HIS A 469 -15.18 -10.46 -19.62
CA HIS A 469 -15.28 -9.41 -18.64
C HIS A 469 -16.22 -9.91 -17.53
N GLY A 470 -16.50 -9.14 -16.49
CA GLY A 470 -17.43 -9.57 -15.45
C GLY A 470 -17.07 -8.99 -14.10
N THR A 471 -18.10 -8.72 -13.31
CA THR A 471 -17.95 -8.23 -11.94
C THR A 471 -18.32 -9.34 -10.96
N ILE A 472 -17.36 -9.75 -10.14
CA ILE A 472 -17.52 -10.73 -9.08
C ILE A 472 -17.38 -9.96 -7.77
N ALA A 473 -18.50 -9.63 -7.15
CA ALA A 473 -18.57 -8.74 -5.99
C ALA A 473 -19.29 -9.37 -4.80
N ASP A 474 -18.84 -9.16 -3.57
CA ASP A 474 -19.60 -9.53 -2.36
C ASP A 474 -19.98 -11.03 -2.26
N ASN A 475 -19.18 -11.93 -2.85
CA ASN A 475 -19.45 -13.36 -2.82
C ASN A 475 -18.63 -14.08 -1.73
N VAL A 476 -19.17 -15.20 -1.25
CA VAL A 476 -18.43 -16.19 -0.46
C VAL A 476 -18.09 -17.36 -1.38
N ILE A 477 -16.79 -17.60 -1.58
CA ILE A 477 -16.29 -18.68 -2.45
C ILE A 477 -15.44 -19.63 -1.61
N GLU A 478 -15.88 -20.87 -1.40
CA GLU A 478 -15.24 -21.76 -0.43
C GLU A 478 -15.22 -23.25 -0.78
N HIS A 479 -14.29 -24.00 -0.18
CA HIS A 479 -14.22 -25.47 -0.25
C HIS A 479 -14.06 -26.07 -1.67
N ASN A 480 -13.67 -25.27 -2.66
CA ASN A 480 -13.41 -25.74 -4.02
C ASN A 480 -12.10 -26.54 -4.12
N THR A 481 -12.05 -27.52 -5.04
CA THR A 481 -10.86 -28.38 -5.21
C THR A 481 -9.73 -27.69 -5.97
N PHE A 482 -10.05 -26.72 -6.82
CA PHE A 482 -9.10 -25.88 -7.53
C PHE A 482 -9.17 -24.42 -7.04
N ALA A 483 -8.81 -23.44 -7.88
CA ALA A 483 -8.83 -22.04 -7.51
C ALA A 483 -10.25 -21.55 -7.19
N GLY A 484 -10.38 -20.63 -6.23
CA GLY A 484 -11.66 -19.98 -5.97
C GLY A 484 -12.16 -19.22 -7.20
N ILE A 485 -11.28 -18.41 -7.77
CA ILE A 485 -11.50 -17.74 -9.06
C ILE A 485 -10.30 -17.99 -9.96
N GLU A 486 -10.56 -18.36 -11.21
CA GLU A 486 -9.55 -18.52 -12.24
C GLU A 486 -9.80 -17.59 -13.42
N VAL A 487 -8.74 -16.96 -13.95
CA VAL A 487 -8.77 -16.02 -15.06
C VAL A 487 -7.74 -16.41 -16.12
N ARG A 488 -8.18 -16.57 -17.37
CA ARG A 488 -7.34 -16.97 -18.52
C ARG A 488 -7.69 -16.23 -19.80
N GLY A 489 -6.84 -16.40 -20.82
CA GLY A 489 -7.18 -16.10 -22.21
C GLY A 489 -7.46 -14.63 -22.48
N GLY A 490 -6.65 -13.73 -21.92
CA GLY A 490 -6.80 -12.29 -22.11
C GLY A 490 -7.97 -11.65 -21.34
N SER A 491 -8.62 -12.39 -20.44
CA SER A 491 -9.76 -11.89 -19.65
C SER A 491 -9.30 -10.92 -18.55
N ASP A 492 -10.17 -10.01 -18.15
CA ASP A 492 -9.87 -8.90 -17.23
C ASP A 492 -11.06 -8.54 -16.31
N PRO A 493 -11.53 -9.47 -15.47
CA PRO A 493 -12.67 -9.24 -14.59
C PRO A 493 -12.37 -8.21 -13.48
N THR A 494 -13.44 -7.66 -12.90
CA THR A 494 -13.39 -6.96 -11.62
C THR A 494 -13.78 -7.92 -10.50
N ILE A 495 -12.85 -8.21 -9.60
CA ILE A 495 -13.02 -9.10 -8.46
C ILE A 495 -12.90 -8.25 -7.19
N ARG A 496 -14.02 -7.95 -6.54
CA ARG A 496 -14.02 -7.08 -5.37
C ARG A 496 -14.83 -7.57 -4.19
N ASP A 497 -14.41 -7.22 -2.97
CA ASP A 497 -15.20 -7.43 -1.76
C ASP A 497 -15.62 -8.90 -1.50
N ASN A 498 -14.92 -9.86 -2.10
CA ASN A 498 -15.24 -11.28 -1.93
C ASN A 498 -14.49 -11.86 -0.73
N THR A 499 -15.09 -12.89 -0.12
CA THR A 499 -14.41 -13.78 0.82
C THR A 499 -14.09 -15.11 0.14
N ILE A 500 -12.81 -15.37 -0.11
CA ILE A 500 -12.33 -16.58 -0.81
C ILE A 500 -11.51 -17.43 0.16
N ARG A 501 -12.03 -18.58 0.57
CA ARG A 501 -11.43 -19.32 1.68
C ARG A 501 -11.54 -20.84 1.62
N ASP A 502 -10.67 -21.49 2.39
CA ASP A 502 -10.75 -22.92 2.69
C ASP A 502 -10.73 -23.81 1.42
N GLY A 503 -10.15 -23.32 0.32
CA GLY A 503 -9.97 -24.06 -0.94
C GLY A 503 -8.71 -24.93 -0.98
N LYS A 504 -8.74 -25.97 -1.84
CA LYS A 504 -7.58 -26.84 -2.09
C LYS A 504 -6.62 -26.29 -3.16
N GLY A 505 -7.06 -25.33 -3.98
CA GLY A 505 -6.23 -24.57 -4.90
C GLY A 505 -5.75 -23.22 -4.34
N GLY A 506 -5.43 -22.28 -5.24
CA GLY A 506 -5.18 -20.87 -4.90
C GLY A 506 -6.48 -20.11 -4.64
N GLY A 507 -6.42 -18.92 -4.06
CA GLY A 507 -7.61 -18.07 -3.92
C GLY A 507 -8.05 -17.55 -5.29
N ILE A 508 -7.18 -16.77 -5.92
CA ILE A 508 -7.37 -16.23 -7.27
C ILE A 508 -6.16 -16.62 -8.12
N PHE A 509 -6.40 -17.12 -9.33
CA PHE A 509 -5.33 -17.54 -10.23
C PHE A 509 -5.49 -16.90 -11.63
N LEU A 510 -4.51 -16.10 -12.05
CA LEU A 510 -4.46 -15.44 -13.35
C LEU A 510 -3.32 -15.97 -14.21
N GLN A 511 -3.60 -16.22 -15.48
CA GLN A 511 -2.60 -16.66 -16.47
C GLN A 511 -3.00 -16.27 -17.89
N ASP A 512 -2.13 -16.57 -18.85
CA ASP A 512 -2.35 -16.40 -20.28
C ASP A 512 -2.71 -14.97 -20.69
N ASN A 513 -1.86 -14.01 -20.31
CA ASN A 513 -1.97 -12.58 -20.61
C ASN A 513 -3.26 -11.93 -20.06
N SER A 514 -3.75 -12.43 -18.92
CA SER A 514 -4.95 -11.89 -18.28
C SER A 514 -4.67 -10.63 -17.47
N GLY A 515 -5.68 -9.79 -17.30
CA GLY A 515 -5.63 -8.56 -16.51
C GLY A 515 -6.71 -8.55 -15.43
N GLY A 516 -7.23 -7.37 -15.13
CA GLY A 516 -8.35 -7.17 -14.22
C GLY A 516 -7.98 -6.46 -12.92
N LEU A 517 -9.02 -6.10 -12.18
CA LEU A 517 -8.94 -5.43 -10.89
C LEU A 517 -9.28 -6.42 -9.78
N ILE A 518 -8.38 -6.57 -8.81
CA ILE A 518 -8.56 -7.42 -7.64
C ILE A 518 -8.50 -6.51 -6.42
N GLU A 519 -9.65 -6.20 -5.85
CA GLU A 519 -9.78 -5.15 -4.84
C GLU A 519 -10.52 -5.60 -3.57
N ASN A 520 -10.01 -5.22 -2.40
CA ASN A 520 -10.75 -5.36 -1.12
C ASN A 520 -11.23 -6.79 -0.79
N ASN A 521 -10.61 -7.82 -1.38
CA ASN A 521 -10.98 -9.21 -1.11
C ASN A 521 -10.30 -9.72 0.17
N VAL A 522 -10.99 -10.61 0.88
CA VAL A 522 -10.42 -11.40 1.98
C VAL A 522 -10.12 -12.79 1.48
N ILE A 523 -8.83 -13.12 1.36
CA ILE A 523 -8.35 -14.39 0.82
C ILE A 523 -7.61 -15.15 1.91
N GLU A 524 -8.18 -16.28 2.37
CA GLU A 524 -7.66 -16.93 3.58
C GLU A 524 -7.72 -18.45 3.59
N ARG A 525 -6.73 -19.08 4.27
CA ARG A 525 -6.68 -20.54 4.52
C ARG A 525 -6.73 -21.43 3.27
N ASN A 526 -6.40 -20.87 2.10
CA ASN A 526 -6.23 -21.66 0.88
C ASN A 526 -4.93 -22.48 0.92
N THR A 527 -4.93 -23.62 0.23
CA THR A 527 -3.80 -24.56 0.26
C THR A 527 -2.62 -24.09 -0.59
N TYR A 528 -2.87 -23.37 -1.69
CA TYR A 528 -1.84 -22.72 -2.49
C TYR A 528 -1.78 -21.22 -2.21
N ALA A 529 -1.16 -20.44 -3.10
CA ALA A 529 -1.02 -19.01 -2.91
C ALA A 529 -2.40 -18.34 -2.84
N GLY A 530 -2.51 -17.27 -2.05
CA GLY A 530 -3.75 -16.49 -2.01
C GLY A 530 -4.09 -15.93 -3.39
N ILE A 531 -3.10 -15.30 -4.03
CA ILE A 531 -3.20 -14.83 -5.42
C ILE A 531 -2.00 -15.35 -6.20
N GLU A 532 -2.24 -15.95 -7.37
CA GLU A 532 -1.20 -16.40 -8.29
C GLU A 532 -1.33 -15.71 -9.65
N VAL A 533 -0.22 -15.21 -10.19
CA VAL A 533 -0.13 -14.49 -11.46
C VAL A 533 0.97 -15.09 -12.34
N LYS A 534 0.61 -15.54 -13.54
CA LYS A 534 1.50 -16.26 -14.47
C LYS A 534 1.43 -15.74 -15.89
N ASN A 535 2.30 -16.24 -16.77
CA ASN A 535 2.17 -16.13 -18.22
C ASN A 535 1.90 -14.70 -18.72
N ARG A 536 2.74 -13.75 -18.31
CA ARG A 536 2.64 -12.32 -18.67
C ARG A 536 1.32 -11.65 -18.29
N SER A 537 0.55 -12.21 -17.36
CA SER A 537 -0.62 -11.52 -16.80
C SER A 537 -0.20 -10.28 -16.01
N GLU A 538 -1.05 -9.25 -16.04
CA GLU A 538 -0.74 -7.91 -15.50
C GLU A 538 -1.94 -7.30 -14.73
N PRO A 539 -2.39 -7.89 -13.61
CA PRO A 539 -3.51 -7.37 -12.83
C PRO A 539 -3.14 -6.14 -11.98
N THR A 540 -4.17 -5.42 -11.52
CA THR A 540 -4.07 -4.50 -10.39
C THR A 540 -4.62 -5.19 -9.13
N ILE A 541 -3.79 -5.32 -8.10
CA ILE A 541 -4.10 -5.99 -6.84
C ILE A 541 -4.02 -4.95 -5.72
N ARG A 542 -5.17 -4.47 -5.23
CA ARG A 542 -5.22 -3.39 -4.25
C ARG A 542 -6.13 -3.63 -3.06
N GLY A 543 -5.75 -3.16 -1.87
CA GLY A 543 -6.63 -3.19 -0.69
C GLY A 543 -7.00 -4.60 -0.17
N ASN A 544 -6.40 -5.67 -0.69
CA ASN A 544 -6.77 -7.03 -0.32
C ASN A 544 -6.12 -7.44 1.01
N THR A 545 -6.80 -8.33 1.73
CA THR A 545 -6.23 -9.05 2.88
C THR A 545 -5.95 -10.50 2.50
N VAL A 546 -4.67 -10.86 2.43
CA VAL A 546 -4.22 -12.22 2.07
C VAL A 546 -3.52 -12.88 3.25
N ARG A 547 -4.15 -13.91 3.85
CA ARG A 547 -3.65 -14.45 5.11
C ARG A 547 -3.80 -15.95 5.33
N ALA A 548 -2.96 -16.47 6.23
CA ALA A 548 -3.05 -17.83 6.76
C ALA A 548 -3.08 -18.94 5.69
N GLY A 549 -2.53 -18.67 4.49
CA GLY A 549 -2.37 -19.67 3.43
C GLY A 549 -1.24 -20.65 3.74
N LYS A 550 -1.29 -21.85 3.13
CA LYS A 550 -0.23 -22.86 3.26
C LYS A 550 0.94 -22.66 2.28
N ALA A 551 0.83 -21.71 1.35
CA ALA A 551 1.90 -21.29 0.45
C ALA A 551 2.22 -19.79 0.62
N GLY A 552 2.73 -19.13 -0.42
CA GLY A 552 2.98 -17.68 -0.40
C GLY A 552 1.67 -16.88 -0.39
N GLY A 553 1.73 -15.60 0.01
CA GLY A 553 0.54 -14.74 -0.07
C GLY A 553 0.17 -14.44 -1.53
N ILE A 554 1.07 -13.73 -2.22
CA ILE A 554 0.96 -13.42 -3.65
C ILE A 554 2.16 -14.02 -4.37
N PHE A 555 1.92 -14.74 -5.46
CA PHE A 555 2.96 -15.42 -6.22
C PHE A 555 2.95 -15.00 -7.70
N LEU A 556 4.09 -14.51 -8.21
CA LEU A 556 4.26 -14.08 -9.59
C LEU A 556 5.37 -14.87 -10.28
N GLN A 557 5.08 -15.41 -11.46
CA GLN A 557 6.05 -16.15 -12.26
C GLN A 557 5.83 -16.00 -13.78
N GLU A 558 6.76 -16.51 -14.57
CA GLU A 558 6.67 -16.58 -16.04
C GLU A 558 6.43 -15.20 -16.70
N ASN A 559 7.27 -14.23 -16.35
CA ASN A 559 7.21 -12.84 -16.83
C ASN A 559 5.92 -12.09 -16.46
N ALA A 560 5.25 -12.48 -15.38
CA ALA A 560 4.12 -11.74 -14.85
C ALA A 560 4.52 -10.30 -14.45
N ARG A 561 3.57 -9.38 -14.57
CA ARG A 561 3.68 -7.99 -14.11
C ARG A 561 2.44 -7.62 -13.31
N GLY A 562 2.15 -6.33 -13.20
CA GLY A 562 1.01 -5.81 -12.46
C GLY A 562 1.42 -4.88 -11.32
N LEU A 563 0.40 -4.27 -10.73
CA LEU A 563 0.51 -3.37 -9.59
C LEU A 563 -0.03 -4.09 -8.35
N ILE A 564 0.76 -4.10 -7.27
CA ILE A 564 0.40 -4.67 -5.98
C ILE A 564 0.51 -3.54 -4.97
N GLU A 565 -0.62 -2.97 -4.57
CA GLU A 565 -0.66 -1.80 -3.69
C GLU A 565 -1.60 -1.92 -2.49
N ASP A 566 -1.24 -1.31 -1.37
CA ASP A 566 -2.14 -1.14 -0.22
C ASP A 566 -2.75 -2.46 0.32
N ASN A 567 -2.08 -3.60 0.09
CA ASN A 567 -2.54 -4.91 0.57
C ASN A 567 -1.98 -5.21 1.97
N VAL A 568 -2.75 -5.99 2.73
CA VAL A 568 -2.31 -6.59 4.00
C VAL A 568 -2.04 -8.07 3.77
N ILE A 569 -0.76 -8.47 3.87
CA ILE A 569 -0.31 -9.83 3.60
C ILE A 569 0.29 -10.39 4.88
N GLU A 570 -0.33 -11.43 5.46
CA GLU A 570 0.12 -11.89 6.77
C GLU A 570 -0.05 -13.37 7.09
N GLN A 571 0.79 -13.88 8.00
CA GLN A 571 0.65 -15.23 8.58
C GLN A 571 0.67 -16.38 7.55
N ASN A 572 1.19 -16.12 6.35
CA ASN A 572 1.34 -17.14 5.32
C ASN A 572 2.52 -18.07 5.64
N ALA A 573 2.40 -19.33 5.22
CA ALA A 573 3.40 -20.35 5.54
C ALA A 573 4.70 -20.23 4.72
N PHE A 574 4.67 -19.49 3.62
CA PHE A 574 5.84 -19.10 2.82
C PHE A 574 5.92 -17.56 2.73
N ALA A 575 6.57 -17.04 1.69
CA ALA A 575 6.83 -15.63 1.57
C ALA A 575 5.52 -14.84 1.45
N GLY A 576 5.51 -13.61 1.95
CA GLY A 576 4.36 -12.72 1.74
C GLY A 576 4.10 -12.51 0.25
N ILE A 577 5.14 -12.07 -0.48
CA ILE A 577 5.13 -11.96 -1.93
C ILE A 577 6.33 -12.72 -2.50
N GLU A 578 6.11 -13.56 -3.51
CA GLU A 578 7.17 -14.26 -4.24
C GLU A 578 7.16 -13.85 -5.72
N VAL A 579 8.34 -13.53 -6.26
CA VAL A 579 8.53 -13.08 -7.64
C VAL A 579 9.62 -13.91 -8.31
N LYS A 580 9.27 -14.55 -9.44
CA LYS A 580 10.13 -15.50 -10.14
C LYS A 580 10.19 -15.31 -11.64
N THR A 581 11.17 -15.95 -12.27
CA THR A 581 11.20 -16.28 -13.70
C THR A 581 11.00 -15.04 -14.57
N GLY A 582 11.84 -14.02 -14.35
CA GLY A 582 11.81 -12.76 -15.11
C GLY A 582 10.63 -11.83 -14.82
N SER A 583 9.74 -12.17 -13.88
CA SER A 583 8.60 -11.33 -13.49
C SER A 583 9.07 -9.99 -12.91
N ALA A 584 8.26 -8.94 -13.11
CA ALA A 584 8.65 -7.56 -12.81
C ALA A 584 7.46 -6.70 -12.36
N PRO A 585 6.85 -6.98 -11.20
CA PRO A 585 5.75 -6.19 -10.67
C PRO A 585 6.20 -4.84 -10.09
N THR A 586 5.22 -3.95 -9.88
CA THR A 586 5.36 -2.82 -8.94
C THR A 586 4.67 -3.19 -7.64
N ILE A 587 5.42 -3.19 -6.53
CA ILE A 587 4.96 -3.56 -5.19
C ILE A 587 5.11 -2.31 -4.31
N ARG A 588 4.00 -1.67 -3.94
CA ARG A 588 4.06 -0.45 -3.12
C ARG A 588 3.04 -0.36 -2.00
N ASN A 589 3.38 0.35 -0.93
CA ASN A 589 2.45 0.62 0.19
C ASN A 589 1.82 -0.62 0.85
N ASN A 590 2.39 -1.81 0.67
CA ASN A 590 1.85 -3.02 1.28
C ASN A 590 2.35 -3.20 2.71
N LYS A 591 1.53 -3.82 3.54
CA LYS A 591 1.89 -4.26 4.89
C LYS A 591 2.09 -5.77 4.91
N ILE A 592 3.35 -6.22 5.02
CA ILE A 592 3.73 -7.63 4.93
C ILE A 592 4.30 -8.08 6.27
N ARG A 593 3.62 -9.00 6.97
CA ARG A 593 4.00 -9.33 8.35
C ARG A 593 3.72 -10.75 8.80
N ASN A 594 4.49 -11.19 9.80
CA ASN A 594 4.26 -12.46 10.51
C ASN A 594 4.24 -13.70 9.60
N GLY A 595 4.85 -13.64 8.41
CA GLY A 595 5.04 -14.81 7.55
C GLY A 595 6.14 -15.73 8.11
N LYS A 596 6.12 -17.02 7.76
CA LYS A 596 7.12 -17.97 8.28
C LYS A 596 8.49 -17.86 7.60
N THR A 597 8.55 -17.30 6.39
CA THR A 597 9.80 -17.12 5.63
C THR A 597 10.04 -15.64 5.34
N SER A 598 10.46 -15.27 4.13
CA SER A 598 10.77 -13.89 3.75
C SER A 598 9.52 -13.04 3.58
N GLY A 599 9.60 -11.73 3.81
CA GLY A 599 8.49 -10.83 3.48
C GLY A 599 8.25 -10.79 1.97
N ILE A 600 9.30 -10.43 1.22
CA ILE A 600 9.33 -10.47 -0.24
C ILE A 600 10.50 -11.34 -0.70
N PHE A 601 10.26 -12.28 -1.60
CA PHE A 601 11.27 -13.19 -2.12
C PHE A 601 11.40 -13.09 -3.64
N LEU A 602 12.59 -12.74 -4.14
CA LEU A 602 12.89 -12.60 -5.56
C LEU A 602 13.94 -13.62 -6.01
N GLN A 603 13.63 -14.38 -7.06
CA GLN A 603 14.55 -15.37 -7.62
C GLN A 603 14.39 -15.53 -9.14
N GLU A 604 15.30 -16.28 -9.76
CA GLU A 604 15.28 -16.60 -11.20
C GLU A 604 15.15 -15.36 -12.12
N ASN A 605 16.09 -14.43 -11.98
CA ASN A 605 16.13 -13.16 -12.74
C ASN A 605 14.91 -12.26 -12.54
N ALA A 606 14.24 -12.34 -11.40
CA ALA A 606 13.16 -11.43 -11.04
C ALA A 606 13.64 -9.96 -11.00
N ARG A 607 12.72 -9.07 -11.35
CA ARG A 607 12.91 -7.62 -11.36
C ARG A 607 11.70 -6.96 -10.69
N GLY A 608 11.57 -5.65 -10.86
CA GLY A 608 10.43 -4.90 -10.37
C GLY A 608 10.84 -3.76 -9.44
N LEU A 609 9.84 -2.97 -9.08
CA LEU A 609 9.95 -1.85 -8.15
C LEU A 609 9.28 -2.24 -6.83
N ILE A 610 10.02 -2.14 -5.73
CA ILE A 610 9.55 -2.42 -4.38
C ILE A 610 9.72 -1.14 -3.58
N GLU A 611 8.62 -0.46 -3.26
CA GLU A 611 8.69 0.85 -2.64
C GLU A 611 7.67 1.13 -1.55
N ALA A 612 8.04 1.91 -0.53
CA ALA A 612 7.11 2.37 0.50
C ALA A 612 6.36 1.23 1.24
N ASN A 613 6.87 0.00 1.21
CA ASN A 613 6.26 -1.12 1.92
C ASN A 613 6.72 -1.16 3.37
N VAL A 614 5.84 -1.67 4.24
CA VAL A 614 6.13 -1.94 5.64
C VAL A 614 6.22 -3.45 5.84
N ILE A 615 7.43 -3.95 6.13
CA ILE A 615 7.74 -5.37 6.23
C ILE A 615 8.20 -5.69 7.64
N GLU A 616 7.43 -6.50 8.39
CA GLU A 616 7.65 -6.67 9.83
C GLU A 616 7.57 -8.13 10.30
N ARG A 617 8.46 -8.52 11.22
CA ARG A 617 8.33 -9.77 12.00
C ARG A 617 8.15 -11.04 11.16
N ASN A 618 8.79 -11.10 10.00
CA ASN A 618 8.82 -12.30 9.16
C ASN A 618 9.90 -13.28 9.67
N GLY A 619 9.64 -14.58 9.51
CA GLY A 619 10.45 -15.67 10.06
C GLY A 619 11.81 -15.87 9.39
N PHE A 620 12.06 -15.20 8.28
CA PHE A 620 13.38 -15.10 7.65
C PHE A 620 13.77 -13.64 7.40
N SER A 621 14.18 -13.27 6.18
CA SER A 621 14.59 -11.91 5.84
C SER A 621 13.38 -11.04 5.48
N GLY A 622 13.49 -9.72 5.63
CA GLY A 622 12.43 -8.82 5.15
C GLY A 622 12.28 -8.90 3.63
N ILE A 623 13.38 -8.70 2.90
CA ILE A 623 13.46 -8.89 1.45
C ILE A 623 14.64 -9.80 1.12
N GLU A 624 14.45 -10.75 0.20
CA GLU A 624 15.48 -11.65 -0.25
C GLU A 624 15.63 -11.62 -1.79
N ILE A 625 16.88 -11.52 -2.27
CA ILE A 625 17.24 -11.42 -3.69
C ILE A 625 18.20 -12.55 -4.04
N LYS A 626 17.80 -13.42 -4.97
CA LYS A 626 18.58 -14.59 -5.40
C LYS A 626 18.70 -14.73 -6.91
N THR A 627 19.64 -15.57 -7.33
CA THR A 627 19.71 -16.17 -8.67
C THR A 627 19.66 -15.11 -9.78
N GLY A 628 20.56 -14.14 -9.70
CA GLY A 628 20.69 -13.06 -10.70
C GLY A 628 19.58 -12.02 -10.70
N SER A 629 18.63 -12.08 -9.77
CA SER A 629 17.55 -11.07 -9.65
C SER A 629 18.11 -9.68 -9.37
N ALA A 630 17.45 -8.65 -9.89
CA ALA A 630 17.92 -7.27 -9.84
C ALA A 630 16.77 -6.25 -9.70
N PRO A 631 16.08 -6.22 -8.55
CA PRO A 631 15.01 -5.24 -8.30
C PRO A 631 15.53 -3.84 -7.98
N THR A 632 14.63 -2.86 -8.00
CA THR A 632 14.81 -1.57 -7.32
C THR A 632 14.01 -1.59 -6.02
N ILE A 633 14.68 -1.46 -4.88
CA ILE A 633 14.12 -1.49 -3.54
C ILE A 633 14.33 -0.12 -2.91
N ARG A 634 13.28 0.68 -2.77
CA ARG A 634 13.42 2.04 -2.24
C ARG A 634 12.40 2.46 -1.19
N ASN A 635 12.82 3.26 -0.22
CA ASN A 635 11.90 3.86 0.76
C ASN A 635 11.03 2.86 1.53
N ASN A 636 11.49 1.62 1.71
CA ASN A 636 10.76 0.61 2.48
C ASN A 636 11.16 0.69 3.96
N LYS A 637 10.25 0.27 4.84
CA LYS A 637 10.50 0.13 6.27
C LYS A 637 10.53 -1.35 6.63
N LEU A 638 11.70 -1.86 7.03
CA LEU A 638 11.91 -3.26 7.37
C LEU A 638 12.25 -3.37 8.86
N LEU A 639 11.36 -4.00 9.63
CA LEU A 639 11.42 -3.99 11.10
C LEU A 639 11.36 -5.39 11.69
N ASP A 640 12.16 -5.63 12.74
CA ASP A 640 11.97 -6.76 13.65
C ASP A 640 12.00 -8.13 12.93
N GLY A 641 12.74 -8.26 11.83
CA GLY A 641 12.88 -9.51 11.07
C GLY A 641 13.72 -10.55 11.82
N ALA A 642 13.44 -11.84 11.64
CA ALA A 642 14.18 -12.91 12.33
C ALA A 642 15.61 -13.09 11.80
N GLN A 643 15.88 -12.69 10.56
CA GLN A 643 17.20 -12.71 9.91
C GLN A 643 17.59 -11.30 9.45
N SER A 644 18.09 -11.17 8.20
CA SER A 644 18.52 -9.89 7.66
C SER A 644 17.32 -9.01 7.32
N GLY A 645 17.49 -7.69 7.35
CA GLY A 645 16.50 -6.81 6.73
C GLY A 645 16.40 -7.11 5.24
N ILE A 646 17.53 -7.02 4.54
CA ILE A 646 17.66 -7.41 3.13
C ILE A 646 18.78 -8.45 2.98
N PHE A 647 18.53 -9.53 2.25
CA PHE A 647 19.54 -10.55 1.96
C PHE A 647 19.74 -10.72 0.45
N VAL A 648 20.96 -10.51 -0.03
CA VAL A 648 21.35 -10.65 -1.43
C VAL A 648 22.32 -11.81 -1.58
N GLN A 649 21.99 -12.80 -2.39
CA GLN A 649 22.83 -13.99 -2.60
C GLN A 649 22.73 -14.53 -4.03
N GLU A 650 23.56 -15.52 -4.36
CA GLU A 650 23.57 -16.20 -5.66
C GLU A 650 23.61 -15.24 -6.87
N ASN A 651 24.60 -14.33 -6.86
CA ASN A 651 24.77 -13.28 -7.87
C ASN A 651 23.61 -12.28 -7.98
N GLY A 652 22.78 -12.15 -6.92
CA GLY A 652 21.78 -11.11 -6.80
C GLY A 652 22.37 -9.70 -6.92
N LYS A 653 21.61 -8.78 -7.51
CA LYS A 653 21.98 -7.39 -7.77
C LYS A 653 20.80 -6.48 -7.43
N GLY A 654 20.85 -5.25 -7.91
CA GLY A 654 19.76 -4.28 -7.79
C GLY A 654 20.19 -3.02 -7.07
N LEU A 655 19.25 -2.08 -6.97
CA LEU A 655 19.40 -0.84 -6.23
C LEU A 655 18.64 -0.96 -4.91
N ILE A 656 19.31 -0.67 -3.80
CA ILE A 656 18.75 -0.62 -2.45
C ILE A 656 18.94 0.82 -1.95
N GLU A 657 17.88 1.63 -1.99
CA GLU A 657 17.95 3.08 -1.76
C GLU A 657 16.99 3.58 -0.68
N GLY A 658 17.42 4.45 0.23
CA GLY A 658 16.45 5.20 1.06
C GLY A 658 15.65 4.34 2.04
N ASN A 659 16.04 3.08 2.27
CA ASN A 659 15.29 2.18 3.14
C ASN A 659 15.65 2.40 4.61
N VAL A 660 14.67 2.18 5.48
CA VAL A 660 14.85 2.16 6.94
C VAL A 660 14.81 0.71 7.41
N ILE A 661 15.95 0.22 7.89
CA ILE A 661 16.11 -1.15 8.36
C ILE A 661 16.46 -1.11 9.85
N GLU A 662 15.60 -1.69 10.68
CA GLU A 662 15.77 -1.62 12.14
C GLU A 662 15.51 -2.96 12.82
N ARG A 663 16.30 -3.24 13.85
CA ARG A 663 16.08 -4.37 14.78
C ARG A 663 16.05 -5.74 14.09
N SER A 664 16.85 -5.90 13.03
CA SER A 664 17.07 -7.19 12.38
C SER A 664 17.69 -8.21 13.34
N GLY A 665 17.23 -9.46 13.24
CA GLY A 665 17.72 -10.59 14.03
C GLY A 665 19.13 -11.05 13.66
N PHE A 666 19.59 -10.71 12.46
CA PHE A 666 20.97 -10.87 11.98
C PHE A 666 21.52 -9.48 11.56
N ALA A 667 22.03 -9.35 10.35
CA ALA A 667 22.52 -8.10 9.78
C ALA A 667 21.39 -7.19 9.30
N GLY A 668 21.65 -5.89 9.16
CA GLY A 668 20.72 -5.00 8.46
C GLY A 668 20.59 -5.40 6.98
N ILE A 669 21.72 -5.44 6.29
CA ILE A 669 21.83 -5.95 4.92
C ILE A 669 22.93 -7.02 4.87
N SER A 670 22.64 -8.18 4.30
CA SER A 670 23.61 -9.24 4.05
C SER A 670 23.82 -9.43 2.54
N VAL A 671 25.08 -9.59 2.12
CA VAL A 671 25.47 -9.87 0.73
C VAL A 671 26.42 -11.06 0.70
N ASP A 672 26.06 -12.09 -0.06
CA ASP A 672 26.78 -13.36 -0.12
C ASP A 672 26.87 -13.89 -1.55
N THR A 673 27.72 -14.89 -1.78
CA THR A 673 27.76 -15.78 -2.95
C THR A 673 27.72 -14.99 -4.26
N GLY A 674 28.70 -14.09 -4.42
CA GLY A 674 28.86 -13.24 -5.60
C GLY A 674 27.81 -12.12 -5.76
N GLY A 675 26.97 -11.87 -4.76
CA GLY A 675 26.04 -10.74 -4.76
C GLY A 675 26.77 -9.40 -4.92
N ALA A 676 26.18 -8.48 -5.68
CA ALA A 676 26.78 -7.18 -5.98
C ALA A 676 25.71 -6.07 -6.16
N PRO A 677 24.97 -5.71 -5.10
CA PRO A 677 23.99 -4.62 -5.14
C PRO A 677 24.66 -3.24 -5.11
N THR A 678 23.90 -2.20 -5.47
CA THR A 678 24.19 -0.82 -5.07
C THR A 678 23.33 -0.47 -3.86
N ILE A 679 23.96 -0.16 -2.73
CA ILE A 679 23.33 0.15 -1.45
C ILE A 679 23.60 1.61 -1.14
N ARG A 680 22.58 2.48 -1.23
CA ARG A 680 22.75 3.90 -0.97
C ARG A 680 21.66 4.58 -0.18
N ASP A 681 22.03 5.63 0.55
CA ASP A 681 21.07 6.50 1.25
C ASP A 681 20.16 5.74 2.24
N ASN A 682 20.58 4.56 2.73
CA ASN A 682 19.80 3.76 3.68
C ASN A 682 20.15 4.12 5.12
N ARG A 683 19.18 3.92 6.01
CA ARG A 683 19.35 4.02 7.46
C ARG A 683 19.23 2.62 8.08
N ILE A 684 20.33 2.13 8.65
CA ILE A 684 20.47 0.74 9.12
C ILE A 684 20.86 0.73 10.59
N ASN A 685 19.93 0.42 11.49
CA ASN A 685 20.18 0.55 12.92
C ASN A 685 19.72 -0.60 13.79
N ASP A 686 20.32 -0.67 14.97
CA ASP A 686 19.83 -1.44 16.11
C ASP A 686 19.64 -2.93 15.81
N GLY A 687 20.35 -3.46 14.80
CA GLY A 687 20.38 -4.89 14.48
C GLY A 687 21.20 -5.68 15.50
N LYS A 688 20.93 -7.00 15.59
CA LYS A 688 21.65 -7.87 16.54
C LYS A 688 23.10 -8.16 16.11
N GLU A 689 23.41 -8.09 14.82
CA GLU A 689 24.75 -8.32 14.28
C GLU A 689 25.33 -7.08 13.58
N SER A 690 26.02 -7.26 12.46
CA SER A 690 26.64 -6.18 11.69
C SER A 690 25.60 -5.38 10.92
N GLY A 691 25.81 -4.07 10.74
CA GLY A 691 24.88 -3.25 9.95
C GLY A 691 24.80 -3.73 8.49
N ILE A 692 25.94 -3.83 7.84
CA ILE A 692 26.09 -4.48 6.54
C ILE A 692 27.12 -5.61 6.65
N PHE A 693 26.77 -6.80 6.17
CA PHE A 693 27.61 -7.98 6.22
C PHE A 693 27.88 -8.51 4.80
N LEU A 694 29.15 -8.67 4.43
CA LEU A 694 29.57 -9.12 3.11
C LEU A 694 30.48 -10.36 3.19
N GLN A 695 30.13 -11.42 2.46
CA GLN A 695 30.95 -12.63 2.35
C GLN A 695 30.87 -13.32 0.99
N GLY A 696 31.60 -14.42 0.81
CA GLY A 696 31.46 -15.28 -0.38
C GLY A 696 31.76 -14.58 -1.69
N LYS A 697 32.83 -13.77 -1.73
CA LYS A 697 33.20 -12.91 -2.88
C LYS A 697 32.14 -11.87 -3.26
N ALA A 698 31.31 -11.45 -2.29
CA ALA A 698 30.40 -10.33 -2.48
C ALA A 698 31.15 -9.05 -2.90
N GLY A 699 30.50 -8.23 -3.73
CA GLY A 699 30.99 -6.93 -4.15
C GLY A 699 29.88 -5.89 -4.08
N GLY A 700 29.94 -4.91 -4.99
CA GLY A 700 28.95 -3.84 -5.07
C GLY A 700 29.44 -2.51 -4.49
N LEU A 701 28.55 -1.52 -4.54
CA LEU A 701 28.79 -0.15 -4.11
C LEU A 701 27.95 0.14 -2.87
N ILE A 702 28.58 0.64 -1.81
CA ILE A 702 27.93 1.02 -0.55
C ILE A 702 28.23 2.49 -0.31
N GLU A 703 27.23 3.36 -0.43
CA GLU A 703 27.45 4.81 -0.33
C GLU A 703 26.38 5.61 0.40
N ASN A 704 26.78 6.70 1.05
CA ASN A 704 25.84 7.65 1.68
C ASN A 704 24.88 7.01 2.71
N ASN A 705 25.21 5.83 3.26
CA ASN A 705 24.37 5.16 4.24
C ASN A 705 24.67 5.68 5.65
N VAL A 706 23.65 5.68 6.51
CA VAL A 706 23.78 5.89 7.95
C VAL A 706 23.60 4.55 8.65
N ILE A 707 24.67 4.06 9.28
CA ILE A 707 24.72 2.74 9.91
C ILE A 707 25.03 2.95 11.38
N ALA A 708 24.10 2.64 12.29
CA ALA A 708 24.28 2.98 13.70
C ALA A 708 23.82 1.92 14.71
N ARG A 709 24.53 1.82 15.84
CA ARG A 709 24.12 1.04 17.03
C ARG A 709 23.85 -0.46 16.78
N ASN A 710 24.52 -1.04 15.79
CA ASN A 710 24.41 -2.46 15.49
C ASN A 710 25.22 -3.30 16.50
N GLY A 711 24.78 -4.54 16.73
CA GLY A 711 25.30 -5.42 17.78
C GLY A 711 26.73 -5.90 17.58
N LEU A 712 27.23 -5.89 16.34
CA LEU A 712 28.62 -6.17 15.98
C LEU A 712 29.24 -4.97 15.26
N ALA A 713 29.79 -5.16 14.05
CA ALA A 713 30.43 -4.12 13.28
C ALA A 713 29.41 -3.21 12.58
N GLY A 714 29.83 -2.00 12.20
CA GLY A 714 29.04 -1.21 11.26
C GLY A 714 28.96 -1.91 9.91
N ILE A 715 30.13 -2.21 9.33
CA ILE A 715 30.27 -3.00 8.12
C ILE A 715 31.28 -4.12 8.36
N GLU A 716 30.95 -5.33 7.95
CA GLU A 716 31.84 -6.49 8.02
C GLU A 716 32.10 -7.08 6.63
N ILE A 717 33.36 -7.38 6.35
CA ILE A 717 33.83 -7.87 5.05
C ILE A 717 34.67 -9.12 5.27
N LYS A 718 34.26 -10.24 4.68
CA LYS A 718 35.00 -11.50 4.84
C LYS A 718 34.98 -12.40 3.61
N THR A 719 35.79 -13.46 3.67
CA THR A 719 35.77 -14.56 2.70
C THR A 719 35.92 -14.08 1.26
N GLY A 720 36.93 -13.23 1.02
CA GLY A 720 37.23 -12.69 -0.30
C GLY A 720 36.25 -11.65 -0.84
N ALA A 721 35.30 -11.15 -0.04
CA ALA A 721 34.44 -10.04 -0.45
C ALA A 721 35.27 -8.77 -0.73
N ALA A 722 34.88 -7.99 -1.73
CA ALA A 722 35.63 -6.84 -2.24
C ALA A 722 34.70 -5.67 -2.68
N PRO A 723 33.95 -5.05 -1.76
CA PRO A 723 33.09 -3.92 -2.07
C PRO A 723 33.86 -2.60 -2.25
N THR A 724 33.18 -1.60 -2.83
CA THR A 724 33.55 -0.18 -2.70
C THR A 724 32.62 0.47 -1.67
N ILE A 725 33.20 1.08 -0.64
CA ILE A 725 32.49 1.68 0.50
C ILE A 725 32.89 3.15 0.58
N ARG A 726 31.96 4.06 0.33
CA ARG A 726 32.26 5.50 0.31
C ARG A 726 31.22 6.41 0.92
N ASN A 727 31.63 7.53 1.51
CA ASN A 727 30.70 8.56 2.02
C ASN A 727 29.66 8.04 3.05
N ASN A 728 29.92 6.92 3.73
CA ASN A 728 29.02 6.40 4.73
C ASN A 728 29.30 7.01 6.11
N ARG A 729 28.27 7.10 6.94
CA ARG A 729 28.37 7.46 8.36
C ARG A 729 28.12 6.23 9.21
N ILE A 730 29.18 5.74 9.85
CA ILE A 730 29.17 4.52 10.65
C ILE A 730 29.36 4.92 12.12
N LEU A 731 28.33 4.71 12.93
CA LEU A 731 28.20 5.32 14.24
C LEU A 731 27.96 4.27 15.34
N ASP A 732 28.64 4.39 16.46
CA ASP A 732 28.33 3.68 17.71
C ASP A 732 28.23 2.14 17.57
N GLY A 733 29.15 1.54 16.79
CA GLY A 733 29.25 0.08 16.69
C GLY A 733 29.67 -0.55 18.03
N LYS A 734 29.08 -1.71 18.38
CA LYS A 734 29.52 -2.47 19.57
C LYS A 734 30.80 -3.28 19.32
N GLN A 735 31.18 -3.50 18.07
CA GLN A 735 32.50 -3.99 17.65
C GLN A 735 33.23 -2.90 16.84
N GLY A 736 34.05 -3.28 15.85
CA GLY A 736 34.77 -2.35 15.01
C GLY A 736 33.84 -1.60 14.06
N GLY A 737 34.19 -0.38 13.67
CA GLY A 737 33.36 0.38 12.73
C GLY A 737 33.26 -0.34 11.39
N ILE A 738 34.43 -0.65 10.81
CA ILE A 738 34.57 -1.55 9.66
C ILE A 738 35.52 -2.68 10.04
N TYR A 739 35.07 -3.92 9.85
CA TYR A 739 35.80 -5.12 10.25
C TYR A 739 36.09 -6.03 9.05
N LEU A 740 37.36 -6.33 8.81
CA LEU A 740 37.81 -7.16 7.71
C LEU A 740 38.53 -8.41 8.18
N GLN A 741 38.06 -9.57 7.73
CA GLN A 741 38.62 -10.88 8.08
C GLN A 741 38.59 -11.87 6.89
N ASP A 742 39.24 -13.02 7.03
CA ASP A 742 39.26 -14.13 6.05
C ASP A 742 39.54 -13.68 4.60
N ASN A 743 40.62 -12.93 4.39
CA ASN A 743 40.98 -12.33 3.11
C ASN A 743 39.94 -11.32 2.58
N GLY A 744 39.32 -10.55 3.46
CA GLY A 744 38.49 -9.41 3.09
C GLY A 744 39.30 -8.37 2.32
N LEU A 745 38.72 -7.87 1.23
CA LEU A 745 39.31 -6.86 0.35
C LEU A 745 38.40 -5.65 0.27
N GLY A 746 38.71 -4.73 -0.63
CA GLY A 746 37.83 -3.62 -1.00
C GLY A 746 38.49 -2.26 -0.85
N VAL A 747 37.72 -1.25 -1.24
CA VAL A 747 38.11 0.16 -1.14
C VAL A 747 37.18 0.84 -0.16
N ILE A 748 37.76 1.39 0.91
CA ILE A 748 37.07 2.11 1.98
C ILE A 748 37.55 3.56 1.88
N GLU A 749 36.70 4.44 1.33
CA GLU A 749 37.07 5.82 1.03
C GLU A 749 36.10 6.85 1.58
N ASP A 750 36.59 7.98 2.11
CA ASP A 750 35.77 9.15 2.43
C ASP A 750 34.59 8.85 3.40
N ASN A 751 34.73 7.86 4.28
CA ASN A 751 33.73 7.51 5.29
C ASN A 751 33.99 8.23 6.61
N ILE A 752 32.93 8.44 7.38
CA ILE A 752 33.00 8.90 8.78
C ILE A 752 32.70 7.70 9.68
N ILE A 753 33.69 7.32 10.49
CA ILE A 753 33.61 6.22 11.45
C ILE A 753 33.79 6.79 12.85
N GLU A 754 32.77 6.67 13.69
CA GLU A 754 32.72 7.35 14.98
C GLU A 754 32.11 6.49 16.09
N GLY A 755 32.69 6.57 17.29
CA GLY A 755 32.08 6.03 18.51
C GLY A 755 32.15 4.51 18.64
N SER A 756 32.89 3.82 17.78
CA SER A 756 33.06 2.36 17.86
C SER A 756 33.63 1.92 19.21
N THR A 757 33.11 0.82 19.73
CA THR A 757 33.59 0.25 21.00
C THR A 757 34.95 -0.44 20.84
N TYR A 758 35.20 -1.03 19.66
CA TYR A 758 36.49 -1.55 19.23
C TYR A 758 37.12 -0.61 18.19
N ALA A 759 38.13 -1.09 17.46
CA ALA A 759 38.84 -0.26 16.51
C ALA A 759 37.91 0.34 15.45
N GLY A 760 38.16 1.58 15.05
CA GLY A 760 37.40 2.20 13.96
C GLY A 760 37.45 1.35 12.68
N VAL A 761 38.65 0.90 12.30
CA VAL A 761 38.87 -0.10 11.26
C VAL A 761 39.75 -1.22 11.79
N GLU A 762 39.32 -2.47 11.63
CA GLU A 762 40.08 -3.66 12.03
C GLU A 762 40.37 -4.54 10.80
N ILE A 763 41.64 -4.89 10.59
CA ILE A 763 42.13 -5.64 9.43
C ILE A 763 42.90 -6.86 9.90
N ARG A 764 42.38 -8.05 9.61
CA ARG A 764 43.01 -9.29 10.05
C ARG A 764 42.88 -10.46 9.10
N THR A 765 43.57 -11.56 9.42
CA THR A 765 43.43 -12.87 8.74
C THR A 765 43.63 -12.78 7.22
N GLY A 766 44.76 -12.20 6.81
CA GLY A 766 45.13 -12.07 5.39
C GLY A 766 44.41 -10.96 4.62
N SER A 767 43.50 -10.21 5.26
CA SER A 767 42.78 -9.09 4.63
C SER A 767 43.73 -7.98 4.19
N ASP A 768 43.43 -7.35 3.05
CA ASP A 768 44.33 -6.38 2.40
C ASP A 768 43.53 -5.26 1.68
N PRO A 769 42.81 -4.40 2.44
CA PRO A 769 42.01 -3.33 1.87
C PRO A 769 42.84 -2.08 1.54
N THR A 770 42.25 -1.18 0.74
CA THR A 770 42.66 0.22 0.70
C THR A 770 41.74 1.05 1.59
N VAL A 771 42.30 1.74 2.57
CA VAL A 771 41.60 2.64 3.49
C VAL A 771 42.11 4.06 3.25
N ARG A 772 41.32 4.91 2.58
CA ARG A 772 41.76 6.28 2.26
C ARG A 772 40.77 7.40 2.54
N GLY A 773 41.24 8.59 2.90
CA GLY A 773 40.35 9.75 3.01
C GLY A 773 39.29 9.65 4.11
N ASN A 774 39.35 8.63 4.97
CA ASN A 774 38.34 8.42 6.00
C ASN A 774 38.62 9.29 7.22
N THR A 775 37.56 9.66 7.93
CA THR A 775 37.64 10.24 9.28
C THR A 775 37.28 9.16 10.30
N ILE A 776 38.24 8.79 11.15
CA ILE A 776 38.12 7.72 12.15
C ILE A 776 38.35 8.32 13.53
N ARG A 777 37.30 8.46 14.34
CA ARG A 777 37.39 9.27 15.55
C ARG A 777 36.57 8.79 16.73
N ASN A 778 36.94 9.29 17.90
CA ASN A 778 36.17 9.15 19.15
C ASN A 778 35.83 7.70 19.50
N GLY A 779 36.64 6.73 19.05
CA GLY A 779 36.50 5.32 19.40
C GLY A 779 36.97 5.05 20.83
N LYS A 780 36.42 3.99 21.45
CA LYS A 780 36.84 3.53 22.78
C LYS A 780 38.11 2.68 22.76
N ALA A 781 38.58 2.29 21.58
CA ALA A 781 39.80 1.53 21.34
C ALA A 781 40.73 2.29 20.37
N GLY A 782 41.56 1.57 19.61
CA GLY A 782 42.45 2.19 18.62
C GLY A 782 41.70 2.71 17.39
N GLY A 783 42.29 3.62 16.63
CA GLY A 783 41.67 4.10 15.38
C GLY A 783 41.66 3.00 14.31
N VAL A 784 42.83 2.44 14.01
CA VAL A 784 43.00 1.31 13.08
C VAL A 784 43.80 0.20 13.76
N PHE A 785 43.37 -1.05 13.62
CA PHE A 785 44.06 -2.22 14.18
C PHE A 785 44.38 -3.24 13.08
N VAL A 786 45.66 -3.62 12.96
CA VAL A 786 46.15 -4.57 11.95
C VAL A 786 46.89 -5.73 12.60
N HIS A 787 46.40 -6.96 12.40
CA HIS A 787 46.96 -8.16 13.04
C HIS A 787 46.67 -9.44 12.24
N ASP A 788 47.18 -10.59 12.69
CA ASP A 788 46.91 -11.92 12.09
C ASP A 788 47.13 -11.97 10.56
N ASN A 789 48.28 -11.47 10.09
CA ASN A 789 48.61 -11.36 8.66
C ASN A 789 47.73 -10.37 7.87
N GLY A 790 47.01 -9.49 8.56
CA GLY A 790 46.37 -8.33 7.96
C GLY A 790 47.40 -7.38 7.35
N ARG A 791 47.04 -6.81 6.21
CA ARG A 791 47.84 -5.84 5.46
C ARG A 791 46.99 -4.59 5.22
N GLY A 792 47.14 -3.98 4.05
CA GLY A 792 46.35 -2.83 3.63
C GLY A 792 47.17 -1.56 3.50
N LEU A 793 46.66 -0.70 2.62
CA LEU A 793 47.13 0.66 2.42
C LEU A 793 46.23 1.61 3.20
N ILE A 794 46.78 2.22 4.25
CA ILE A 794 46.12 3.22 5.08
C ILE A 794 46.70 4.57 4.68
N GLU A 795 45.98 5.33 3.86
CA GLU A 795 46.48 6.59 3.32
C GLU A 795 45.54 7.79 3.46
N ARG A 796 46.07 8.99 3.72
CA ARG A 796 45.27 10.23 3.69
C ARG A 796 44.03 10.21 4.60
N ASN A 797 44.07 9.45 5.70
CA ASN A 797 42.99 9.42 6.68
C ASN A 797 43.24 10.44 7.80
N VAL A 798 42.16 10.88 8.43
CA VAL A 798 42.17 11.63 9.68
C VAL A 798 41.77 10.68 10.81
N ILE A 799 42.71 10.34 11.68
CA ILE A 799 42.51 9.45 12.81
C ILE A 799 42.67 10.26 14.09
N ASP A 800 41.57 10.57 14.77
CA ASP A 800 41.56 11.60 15.81
C ASP A 800 40.79 11.23 17.08
N GLY A 801 41.28 11.61 18.24
CA GLY A 801 40.51 11.55 19.50
C GLY A 801 40.14 10.13 19.96
N ASN A 802 40.88 9.11 19.52
CA ASN A 802 40.61 7.72 19.93
C ASN A 802 41.19 7.45 21.33
N ALA A 803 40.46 6.73 22.18
CA ALA A 803 40.85 6.52 23.58
C ALA A 803 42.15 5.71 23.75
N TYR A 804 42.54 4.94 22.72
CA TYR A 804 43.78 4.15 22.71
C TYR A 804 44.78 4.68 21.67
N THR A 805 45.50 3.80 20.97
CA THR A 805 46.48 4.15 19.92
C THR A 805 45.78 4.59 18.63
N GLY A 806 46.36 5.54 17.88
CA GLY A 806 45.85 5.90 16.56
C GLY A 806 45.84 4.71 15.58
N VAL A 807 47.00 4.11 15.34
CA VAL A 807 47.17 2.88 14.54
C VAL A 807 47.98 1.85 15.33
N GLU A 808 47.38 0.67 15.52
CA GLU A 808 47.97 -0.46 16.21
C GLU A 808 48.32 -1.58 15.23
N VAL A 809 49.54 -2.13 15.35
CA VAL A 809 50.00 -3.26 14.53
C VAL A 809 50.59 -4.35 15.42
N THR A 810 50.04 -5.55 15.39
CA THR A 810 50.51 -6.68 16.19
C THR A 810 50.87 -7.89 15.31
N LYS A 811 51.02 -9.07 15.92
CA LYS A 811 51.60 -10.28 15.34
C LYS A 811 51.12 -10.55 13.90
N GLY A 812 52.05 -10.54 12.97
CA GLY A 812 51.82 -10.84 11.55
C GLY A 812 51.28 -9.66 10.73
N GLY A 813 50.79 -8.59 11.36
CA GLY A 813 50.35 -7.39 10.66
C GLY A 813 51.49 -6.73 9.86
N ASP A 814 51.19 -6.23 8.66
CA ASP A 814 52.16 -5.55 7.78
C ASP A 814 51.51 -4.46 6.90
N PRO A 815 50.97 -3.38 7.48
CA PRO A 815 50.34 -2.32 6.71
C PRO A 815 51.35 -1.29 6.17
N THR A 816 50.92 -0.59 5.11
CA THR A 816 51.52 0.67 4.68
C THR A 816 50.68 1.83 5.20
N ILE A 817 51.25 2.66 6.06
CA ILE A 817 50.61 3.80 6.71
C ILE A 817 51.26 5.07 6.17
N ARG A 818 50.58 5.83 5.30
CA ARG A 818 51.18 7.03 4.71
C ARG A 818 50.27 8.23 4.56
N ASP A 819 50.85 9.42 4.65
CA ASP A 819 50.13 10.68 4.39
C ASP A 819 48.89 10.87 5.29
N ASN A 820 48.83 10.23 6.46
CA ASN A 820 47.70 10.34 7.40
C ASN A 820 47.95 11.45 8.42
N THR A 821 46.87 11.99 8.98
CA THR A 821 46.89 12.83 10.18
C THR A 821 46.37 11.99 11.34
N ILE A 822 47.24 11.68 12.31
CA ILE A 822 46.93 10.83 13.46
C ILE A 822 47.19 11.66 14.72
N THR A 823 46.13 12.12 15.37
CA THR A 823 46.20 13.12 16.45
C THR A 823 45.28 12.76 17.61
N GLY A 824 45.47 13.41 18.77
CA GLY A 824 44.52 13.34 19.88
C GLY A 824 44.31 11.95 20.48
N SER A 825 45.15 10.96 20.15
CA SER A 825 45.02 9.60 20.65
C SER A 825 45.42 9.55 22.13
N GLY A 826 44.70 8.74 22.91
CA GLY A 826 45.00 8.50 24.33
C GLY A 826 46.35 7.84 24.55
N TYR A 827 46.91 7.21 23.51
CA TYR A 827 48.25 6.61 23.51
C TYR A 827 49.19 7.21 22.47
N GLN A 828 50.02 6.40 21.81
CA GLN A 828 50.85 6.82 20.70
C GLN A 828 50.01 6.99 19.43
N ALA A 829 50.53 7.75 18.47
CA ALA A 829 49.94 7.79 17.14
C ALA A 829 50.05 6.42 16.46
N VAL A 830 51.24 5.80 16.48
CA VAL A 830 51.48 4.47 15.92
C VAL A 830 52.18 3.58 16.94
N TRP A 831 51.62 2.40 17.22
CA TRP A 831 52.24 1.38 18.08
C TRP A 831 52.41 0.06 17.30
N VAL A 832 53.65 -0.41 17.19
CA VAL A 832 54.00 -1.72 16.63
C VAL A 832 54.48 -2.67 17.73
N TYR A 833 53.72 -3.74 17.94
CA TYR A 833 53.93 -4.78 18.97
C TYR A 833 54.73 -5.98 18.43
N GLU A 834 54.87 -7.01 19.28
CA GLU A 834 55.51 -8.29 18.96
C GLU A 834 55.06 -8.88 17.62
N GLY A 835 56.03 -9.09 16.72
CA GLY A 835 55.84 -9.69 15.41
C GLY A 835 55.11 -8.81 14.38
N GLY A 836 54.74 -7.58 14.72
CA GLY A 836 54.16 -6.62 13.78
C GLY A 836 55.22 -5.96 12.91
N LYS A 837 54.89 -5.69 11.65
CA LYS A 837 55.73 -4.97 10.67
C LYS A 837 54.96 -3.76 10.18
N ALA A 838 55.64 -2.71 9.74
CA ALA A 838 54.94 -1.56 9.16
C ALA A 838 55.86 -0.72 8.29
N THR A 839 55.28 -0.09 7.26
CA THR A 839 55.90 1.01 6.53
C THR A 839 55.15 2.29 6.84
N VAL A 840 55.78 3.22 7.55
CA VAL A 840 55.14 4.45 8.08
C VAL A 840 55.80 5.69 7.49
N VAL A 841 55.14 6.36 6.54
CA VAL A 841 55.76 7.39 5.70
C VAL A 841 54.94 8.67 5.63
N ASN A 842 55.57 9.83 5.82
CA ASN A 842 54.94 11.15 5.61
C ASN A 842 53.65 11.42 6.42
N ASN A 843 53.51 10.84 7.61
CA ASN A 843 52.34 11.08 8.46
C ASN A 843 52.56 12.26 9.41
N ASP A 844 51.49 12.94 9.81
CA ASP A 844 51.48 13.88 10.94
C ASP A 844 51.01 13.13 12.20
N LEU A 845 51.91 12.97 13.17
CA LEU A 845 51.74 12.14 14.36
C LEU A 845 51.77 12.96 15.67
N ARG A 846 51.71 14.29 15.55
CA ARG A 846 51.82 15.20 16.69
C ARG A 846 50.55 15.24 17.52
N GLY A 847 50.67 15.64 18.79
CA GLY A 847 49.51 15.86 19.66
C GLY A 847 48.83 14.60 20.19
N ASN A 848 49.56 13.48 20.24
CA ASN A 848 49.13 12.23 20.88
C ASN A 848 49.74 12.13 22.29
N THR A 849 49.01 11.54 23.25
CA THR A 849 49.33 11.61 24.69
C THR A 849 50.71 11.04 25.03
N TYR A 850 51.12 9.95 24.38
CA TYR A 850 52.44 9.32 24.59
C TYR A 850 53.39 9.47 23.38
N GLY A 851 53.13 10.43 22.48
CA GLY A 851 53.99 10.77 21.35
C GLY A 851 53.67 10.05 20.03
N GLY A 852 54.50 10.27 19.01
CA GLY A 852 54.25 9.76 17.65
C GLY A 852 54.40 8.23 17.51
N PHE A 853 55.39 7.61 18.15
CA PHE A 853 55.72 6.19 17.95
C PHE A 853 55.97 5.43 19.25
N ARG A 854 55.57 4.14 19.24
CA ARG A 854 56.12 3.09 20.11
C ARG A 854 56.40 1.83 19.28
N ILE A 855 57.65 1.39 19.26
CA ILE A 855 58.09 0.18 18.54
C ILE A 855 58.72 -0.75 19.59
N GLU A 856 58.11 -1.91 19.80
CA GLU A 856 58.61 -2.88 20.79
C GLU A 856 59.84 -3.63 20.28
N ALA A 857 60.71 -4.08 21.20
CA ALA A 857 61.93 -4.82 20.83
C ALA A 857 61.63 -6.15 20.09
N THR A 858 60.43 -6.68 20.29
CA THR A 858 59.90 -7.89 19.66
C THR A 858 59.18 -7.61 18.34
N ALA A 859 59.08 -6.35 17.90
CA ALA A 859 58.50 -6.00 16.62
C ALA A 859 59.33 -6.56 15.46
N GLY A 860 58.66 -6.80 14.33
CA GLY A 860 59.29 -7.09 13.06
C GLY A 860 59.91 -5.85 12.42
N ARG A 861 60.15 -5.92 11.10
CA ARG A 861 60.73 -4.81 10.36
C ARG A 861 59.76 -3.63 10.30
N VAL A 862 60.17 -2.50 10.88
CA VAL A 862 59.49 -1.21 10.77
C VAL A 862 60.35 -0.25 9.96
N SER A 863 59.79 0.31 8.88
CA SER A 863 60.39 1.40 8.13
C SER A 863 59.65 2.70 8.44
N ARG A 864 60.38 3.76 8.80
CA ARG A 864 59.80 5.09 9.05
C ARG A 864 60.60 6.18 8.36
N SER A 865 59.93 7.07 7.63
CA SER A 865 60.55 8.21 6.95
C SER A 865 59.57 9.37 6.78
N GLY A 866 60.07 10.61 6.86
CA GLY A 866 59.26 11.81 6.56
C GLY A 866 58.10 12.12 7.51
N ASN A 867 57.94 11.40 8.63
CA ASN A 867 56.88 11.65 9.60
C ASN A 867 57.17 12.90 10.45
N ARG A 868 56.11 13.61 10.86
CA ARG A 868 56.16 14.71 11.84
C ARG A 868 55.75 14.15 13.20
N GLU A 869 56.65 14.16 14.17
CA GLU A 869 56.49 13.50 15.48
C GLU A 869 56.34 14.51 16.63
#